data_AF-A0A9W8DW59-F1
#
_entry.id   AF-A0A9W8DW59-F1
#
_cell.length_a   1.000
_cell.length_b   1.000
_cell.length_c   1.000
_cell.angle_alpha   90.00
_cell.angle_beta   90.00
_cell.angle_gamma   90.00
#
_symmetry.space_group_name_H-M   'P 1'
#
loop_
_entity.id
_entity.type
_entity.pdbx_description
1 polymer ?
#
loop_
_entity_poly.entity_id
_entity_poly.type
_entity_poly.pdbx_seq_one_letter_code
_entity_poly.pdbx_strand_id
1 'polypeptide(L)'
;MIVRVRTSEGMYRLQVDSPCTLTDLRRALAQFVDASLTRSTKFYRDATYQSPLATDSSQPLGLQHGDMVFARLPEVITIDGDEDEANVSGEASATRITPDGVLHPAPGSSVAGHPGEPSATSNVVELPVDTYLESQPGLIPRERDAKFCTHSDKGMCDYCMPLEPYDPAYLDEHGIKHLSFHSYLRQQTASMRAVGADPNGMGVTVSIQARGAGQLQDGKRVIPPPLEEPDFKVKVPCPAGHPAWPVSICTKCQPSTITLQRQAFRFVDHLSFATAELVDRFIQFWRQTGTQRFGYLYGHYEPYLKVPLGVQAVVEAIVEPPQTDATDGIKADMTWDGLDEVDRVAELCGLTKVGMIFTDLSDDGEGQGKVMCKRHVGTYFMTSLECTFAAQMQLRHPNPCRWSASGRFGSKFVTCVVSGNGEGGIDLAAYQMSTTAMAMCDADIIEPTVDPGQIRVKPAVKPRYVPDILYKFKNEYGVTVSKNAKPTFPVEYLLTTVTHGFPDQPDPRFITPEPFPIGNRPTQGHVSEATLIRHLFPKSLATDDTSSPVAAVPGQLSDFHLLTHVANLHLLGKDELALLARVATTRDPVTYAQLEATSGWQNLATLLREAAGTPSGGGARDGGGAESEFAKSAAEAAATSGGGGFDRGEDWICRHCTYHNPSMLSECEMCLLPRDQ
;
A
#
# COMPACT_ATOMS: atom_id res chain seq x y z
N MET A 1 37.50 31.39 -50.43
CA MET A 1 36.04 31.62 -50.28
C MET A 1 35.58 31.27 -48.86
N ILE A 2 34.45 31.79 -48.40
CA ILE A 2 33.90 31.49 -47.06
C ILE A 2 32.67 30.60 -47.22
N VAL A 3 32.66 29.45 -46.54
CA VAL A 3 31.52 28.51 -46.49
C VAL A 3 31.00 28.45 -45.06
N ARG A 4 29.68 28.45 -44.87
CA ARG A 4 29.03 28.38 -43.56
C ARG A 4 28.65 26.94 -43.25
N VAL A 5 29.20 26.36 -42.20
CA VAL A 5 28.91 24.98 -41.79
C VAL A 5 28.11 24.97 -40.50
N ARG A 6 26.94 24.32 -40.50
CA ARG A 6 26.12 24.06 -39.31
C ARG A 6 26.43 22.68 -38.75
N THR A 7 26.76 22.61 -37.48
CA THR A 7 26.93 21.36 -36.71
C THR A 7 25.96 21.33 -35.54
N SER A 8 25.95 20.21 -34.79
CA SER A 8 25.28 20.10 -33.49
C SER A 8 25.84 21.06 -32.44
N GLU A 9 27.12 21.44 -32.56
CA GLU A 9 27.81 22.31 -31.60
C GLU A 9 27.68 23.81 -31.94
N GLY A 10 27.36 24.15 -33.19
CA GLY A 10 27.22 25.55 -33.60
C GLY A 10 27.37 25.81 -35.10
N MET A 11 27.38 27.09 -35.47
CA MET A 11 27.59 27.57 -36.84
C MET A 11 29.02 28.09 -37.01
N TYR A 12 29.77 27.51 -37.95
CA TYR A 12 31.15 27.87 -38.23
C TYR A 12 31.28 28.52 -39.61
N ARG A 13 32.17 29.52 -39.75
CA ARG A 13 32.52 30.15 -41.03
C ARG A 13 33.91 29.69 -41.43
N LEU A 14 33.98 28.78 -42.40
CA LEU A 14 35.22 28.15 -42.83
C LEU A 14 35.78 28.88 -44.05
N GLN A 15 37.05 29.26 -43.99
CA GLN A 15 37.78 29.82 -45.12
C GLN A 15 38.48 28.69 -45.88
N VAL A 16 38.08 28.46 -47.13
CA VAL A 16 38.58 27.38 -48.00
C VAL A 16 38.86 27.89 -49.41
N ASP A 17 39.77 27.24 -50.13
CA ASP A 17 40.11 27.60 -51.51
C ASP A 17 39.07 27.06 -52.50
N SER A 18 38.94 27.68 -53.69
CA SER A 18 38.01 27.26 -54.74
C SER A 18 38.80 26.72 -55.95
N PRO A 19 38.52 25.50 -56.45
CA PRO A 19 37.47 24.58 -56.00
C PRO A 19 37.83 23.88 -54.67
N CYS A 20 36.85 23.75 -53.78
CA CYS A 20 37.00 23.10 -52.48
C CYS A 20 36.66 21.61 -52.56
N THR A 21 37.47 20.77 -51.93
CA THR A 21 37.19 19.33 -51.74
C THR A 21 36.62 19.04 -50.35
N LEU A 22 36.12 17.82 -50.15
CA LEU A 22 35.63 17.37 -48.84
C LEU A 22 36.76 17.29 -47.80
N THR A 23 37.99 16.98 -48.25
CA THR A 23 39.17 16.99 -47.39
C THR A 23 39.49 18.39 -46.87
N ASP A 24 39.31 19.41 -47.71
CA ASP A 24 39.56 20.81 -47.33
C ASP A 24 38.53 21.32 -46.31
N LEU A 25 37.25 20.94 -46.46
CA LEU A 25 36.23 21.25 -45.45
C LEU A 25 36.49 20.56 -44.12
N ARG A 26 36.89 19.28 -44.12
CA ARG A 26 37.24 18.55 -42.87
C ARG A 26 38.42 19.22 -42.17
N ARG A 27 39.47 19.57 -42.93
CA ARG A 27 40.66 20.24 -42.41
C ARG A 27 40.33 21.61 -41.83
N ALA A 28 39.50 22.40 -42.51
CA ALA A 28 39.08 23.72 -42.03
C ALA A 28 38.17 23.62 -40.79
N LEU A 29 37.27 22.61 -40.73
CA LEU A 29 36.42 22.38 -39.56
C LEU A 29 37.23 21.88 -38.34
N ALA A 30 38.29 21.11 -38.57
CA ALA A 30 39.19 20.61 -37.52
C ALA A 30 39.95 21.71 -36.76
N GLN A 31 39.92 22.96 -37.23
CA GLN A 31 40.45 24.11 -36.50
C GLN A 31 39.51 24.58 -35.39
N PHE A 32 38.23 24.21 -35.45
CA PHE A 32 37.18 24.67 -34.52
C PHE A 32 36.60 23.52 -33.68
N VAL A 33 36.74 22.28 -34.15
CA VAL A 33 36.20 21.06 -33.53
C VAL A 33 37.29 19.99 -33.51
N ASP A 34 37.28 19.08 -32.53
CA ASP A 34 38.29 18.03 -32.40
C ASP A 34 38.61 17.29 -33.71
N ALA A 35 39.90 17.21 -34.03
CA ALA A 35 40.38 16.63 -35.29
C ALA A 35 40.04 15.14 -35.45
N SER A 36 39.80 14.43 -34.34
CA SER A 36 39.33 13.04 -34.32
C SER A 36 37.90 12.90 -34.86
N LEU A 37 37.03 13.87 -34.58
CA LEU A 37 35.62 13.88 -34.98
C LEU A 37 35.40 14.28 -36.44
N THR A 38 36.30 15.11 -36.98
CA THR A 38 36.15 15.67 -38.33
C THR A 38 36.56 14.70 -39.44
N ARG A 39 37.32 13.63 -39.15
CA ARG A 39 37.81 12.66 -40.14
C ARG A 39 36.70 11.85 -40.84
N SER A 40 35.67 11.44 -40.10
CA SER A 40 34.53 10.66 -40.61
C SER A 40 33.28 11.50 -40.88
N THR A 41 33.34 12.81 -40.60
CA THR A 41 32.20 13.73 -40.76
C THR A 41 31.77 13.81 -42.23
N LYS A 42 30.47 13.63 -42.47
CA LYS A 42 29.81 13.83 -43.76
C LYS A 42 29.15 15.21 -43.79
N PHE A 43 29.17 15.83 -44.97
CA PHE A 43 28.58 17.14 -45.22
C PHE A 43 27.34 17.00 -46.11
N TYR A 44 26.32 17.81 -45.88
CA TYR A 44 25.00 17.75 -46.53
C TYR A 44 24.56 19.14 -46.99
N ARG A 45 23.80 19.22 -48.10
CA ARG A 45 23.26 20.51 -48.59
C ARG A 45 22.09 21.03 -47.75
N ASP A 46 21.40 20.15 -47.04
CA ASP A 46 20.22 20.49 -46.27
C ASP A 46 20.22 19.84 -44.87
N ALA A 47 19.32 20.32 -44.01
CA ALA A 47 19.18 19.85 -42.64
C ALA A 47 18.44 18.50 -42.52
N THR A 48 18.05 17.88 -43.65
CA THR A 48 17.37 16.58 -43.66
C THR A 48 18.35 15.41 -43.67
N TYR A 49 19.64 15.67 -43.92
CA TYR A 49 20.74 14.69 -43.91
C TYR A 49 20.54 13.48 -44.84
N GLN A 50 19.75 13.63 -45.90
CA GLN A 50 19.35 12.51 -46.77
C GLN A 50 20.47 12.08 -47.73
N SER A 51 21.19 13.01 -48.35
CA SER A 51 22.26 12.71 -49.31
C SER A 51 23.53 13.52 -49.03
N PRO A 52 24.70 12.86 -48.86
CA PRO A 52 25.95 13.57 -48.63
C PRO A 52 26.41 14.30 -49.89
N LEU A 53 27.08 15.44 -49.70
CA LEU A 53 27.60 16.32 -50.76
C LEU A 53 28.58 15.62 -51.71
N ALA A 54 29.38 14.70 -51.20
CA ALA A 54 30.20 13.77 -51.97
C ALA A 54 30.57 12.57 -51.10
N THR A 55 30.73 11.40 -51.72
CA THR A 55 31.24 10.18 -51.08
C THR A 55 32.76 10.06 -51.19
N ASP A 56 33.36 10.61 -52.26
CA ASP A 56 34.80 10.61 -52.48
C ASP A 56 35.46 11.90 -51.97
N SER A 57 36.57 11.75 -51.25
CA SER A 57 37.23 12.83 -50.51
C SER A 57 37.95 13.87 -51.38
N SER A 58 38.22 13.54 -52.65
CA SER A 58 38.96 14.36 -53.62
C SER A 58 38.07 15.05 -54.66
N GLN A 59 36.76 14.79 -54.66
CA GLN A 59 35.84 15.37 -55.63
C GLN A 59 35.58 16.86 -55.31
N PRO A 60 35.65 17.78 -56.30
CA PRO A 60 35.32 19.18 -56.09
C PRO A 60 33.81 19.33 -55.81
N LEU A 61 33.48 20.02 -54.71
CA LEU A 61 32.12 20.07 -54.15
C LEU A 61 31.18 21.11 -54.82
N GLY A 62 31.69 21.90 -55.76
CA GLY A 62 30.92 22.91 -56.49
C GLY A 62 30.31 24.00 -55.60
N LEU A 63 30.92 24.28 -54.44
CA LEU A 63 30.46 25.29 -53.47
C LEU A 63 30.90 26.70 -53.88
N GLN A 64 30.04 27.69 -53.66
CA GLN A 64 30.32 29.10 -53.89
C GLN A 64 30.51 29.86 -52.57
N HIS A 65 31.03 31.09 -52.67
CA HIS A 65 31.20 31.96 -51.50
C HIS A 65 29.84 32.27 -50.87
N GLY A 66 29.67 31.93 -49.58
CA GLY A 66 28.47 32.18 -48.80
C GLY A 66 27.53 30.97 -48.65
N ASP A 67 27.81 29.85 -49.33
CA ASP A 67 26.99 28.64 -49.25
C ASP A 67 26.90 28.09 -47.83
N MET A 68 25.72 27.53 -47.49
CA MET A 68 25.46 26.90 -46.21
C MET A 68 25.42 25.38 -46.36
N VAL A 69 26.15 24.69 -45.49
CA VAL A 69 26.32 23.24 -45.48
C VAL A 69 26.08 22.71 -44.07
N PHE A 70 25.52 21.51 -43.93
CA PHE A 70 25.22 20.88 -42.66
C PHE A 70 26.17 19.69 -42.43
N ALA A 71 26.68 19.53 -41.22
CA ALA A 71 27.61 18.45 -40.86
C ALA A 71 27.18 17.81 -39.54
N ARG A 72 27.21 16.48 -39.50
CA ARG A 72 26.90 15.71 -38.28
C ARG A 72 28.21 15.15 -37.72
N LEU A 73 28.61 15.67 -36.57
CA LEU A 73 29.77 15.15 -35.83
C LEU A 73 29.38 13.82 -35.16
N PRO A 74 30.23 12.78 -35.19
CA PRO A 74 30.03 11.59 -34.37
C PRO A 74 30.10 11.95 -32.87
N GLU A 75 29.24 11.37 -32.02
CA GLU A 75 29.37 11.54 -30.57
C GLU A 75 30.53 10.68 -30.06
N VAL A 76 31.50 11.29 -29.34
CA VAL A 76 32.58 10.55 -28.66
C VAL A 76 32.00 9.83 -27.46
N ILE A 77 32.06 8.50 -27.46
CA ILE A 77 31.91 7.70 -26.25
C ILE A 77 33.29 7.65 -25.60
N THR A 78 33.50 8.40 -24.52
CA THR A 78 34.69 8.24 -23.68
C THR A 78 34.46 7.04 -22.77
N ILE A 79 35.13 5.92 -23.08
CA ILE A 79 35.24 4.75 -22.19
C ILE A 79 36.65 4.82 -21.61
N ASP A 80 36.76 5.03 -20.31
CA ASP A 80 38.01 4.84 -19.57
C ASP A 80 38.25 3.34 -19.38
N GLY A 81 39.43 2.86 -19.80
CA GLY A 81 40.14 1.75 -19.16
C GLY A 81 40.05 0.35 -19.78
N ASP A 82 41.18 0.01 -20.43
CA ASP A 82 41.86 -1.29 -20.51
C ASP A 82 41.44 -2.41 -21.50
N GLU A 83 42.52 -3.02 -21.99
CA GLU A 83 42.73 -3.90 -23.13
C GLU A 83 42.26 -5.33 -22.86
N ASP A 84 41.58 -5.95 -23.83
CA ASP A 84 42.04 -7.19 -24.48
C ASP A 84 41.07 -7.63 -25.59
N GLU A 85 41.63 -8.00 -26.74
CA GLU A 85 40.90 -8.52 -27.91
C GLU A 85 40.48 -9.98 -27.73
N ALA A 86 39.23 -10.33 -28.06
CA ALA A 86 38.92 -11.56 -28.80
C ALA A 86 37.53 -11.52 -29.45
N ASN A 87 37.55 -11.81 -30.74
CA ASN A 87 36.46 -11.91 -31.71
C ASN A 87 35.64 -13.21 -31.51
N VAL A 88 34.31 -13.13 -31.29
CA VAL A 88 33.37 -14.23 -31.61
C VAL A 88 32.00 -13.67 -32.02
N SER A 89 31.61 -13.97 -33.25
CA SER A 89 30.26 -13.87 -33.79
C SER A 89 29.34 -14.95 -33.18
N GLY A 90 28.20 -14.56 -32.63
CA GLY A 90 27.15 -15.49 -32.20
C GLY A 90 25.85 -14.78 -31.86
N GLU A 91 24.79 -15.05 -32.63
CA GLU A 91 23.41 -14.70 -32.30
C GLU A 91 23.02 -15.38 -30.99
N ALA A 92 22.51 -14.61 -30.01
CA ALA A 92 21.84 -15.15 -28.84
C ALA A 92 20.74 -14.21 -28.34
N SER A 93 19.51 -14.73 -28.34
CA SER A 93 18.38 -14.21 -27.58
C SER A 93 18.73 -14.07 -26.11
N ALA A 94 18.47 -12.89 -25.53
CA ALA A 94 18.66 -12.65 -24.10
C ALA A 94 17.42 -13.09 -23.30
N THR A 95 17.46 -14.32 -22.80
CA THR A 95 16.69 -14.77 -21.63
C THR A 95 17.52 -14.42 -20.39
N ARG A 96 16.93 -13.72 -19.40
CA ARG A 96 17.60 -13.36 -18.14
C ARG A 96 17.26 -14.41 -17.07
N ILE A 97 18.28 -15.12 -16.57
CA ILE A 97 18.21 -15.98 -15.38
C ILE A 97 18.57 -15.10 -14.17
N THR A 98 17.80 -15.22 -13.08
CA THR A 98 18.15 -14.74 -11.73
C THR A 98 18.30 -15.95 -10.80
N PRO A 99 19.10 -15.86 -9.72
CA PRO A 99 19.25 -16.94 -8.75
C PRO A 99 18.01 -16.93 -7.85
N ASP A 100 17.00 -17.73 -8.22
CA ASP A 100 15.96 -18.32 -7.35
C ASP A 100 14.70 -18.76 -8.14
N GLY A 101 14.87 -19.32 -9.35
CA GLY A 101 14.05 -20.45 -9.84
C GLY A 101 12.51 -20.40 -9.80
N VAL A 102 11.85 -19.23 -9.74
CA VAL A 102 10.37 -19.13 -9.78
C VAL A 102 9.91 -18.14 -10.85
N LEU A 103 9.04 -18.61 -11.75
CA LEU A 103 8.40 -17.85 -12.83
C LEU A 103 7.18 -17.09 -12.30
N HIS A 104 7.21 -15.75 -12.32
CA HIS A 104 6.01 -14.91 -12.21
C HIS A 104 5.89 -13.95 -13.42
N PRO A 105 4.68 -13.75 -13.98
CA PRO A 105 4.44 -12.77 -15.04
C PRO A 105 4.49 -11.34 -14.48
N ALA A 106 5.17 -10.45 -15.19
CA ALA A 106 5.26 -9.03 -14.85
C ALA A 106 3.90 -8.31 -15.03
N PRO A 107 3.45 -7.46 -14.08
CA PRO A 107 2.31 -6.59 -14.31
C PRO A 107 2.75 -5.28 -14.97
N GLY A 108 2.00 -4.85 -15.99
CA GLY A 108 1.98 -3.47 -16.47
C GLY A 108 2.77 -3.18 -17.74
N SER A 109 2.26 -3.63 -18.89
CA SER A 109 2.56 -3.01 -20.17
C SER A 109 1.30 -2.29 -20.65
N SER A 110 1.37 -0.96 -20.73
CA SER A 110 0.37 -0.12 -21.37
C SER A 110 0.35 -0.43 -22.87
N VAL A 111 -0.58 -1.30 -23.28
CA VAL A 111 -0.79 -1.66 -24.68
C VAL A 111 -1.33 -0.45 -25.45
N ALA A 112 -0.51 0.05 -26.37
CA ALA A 112 -0.98 0.91 -27.45
C ALA A 112 -1.95 0.11 -28.34
N GLY A 113 -3.22 0.50 -28.33
CA GLY A 113 -4.30 -0.30 -28.90
C GLY A 113 -4.22 -0.52 -30.41
N HIS A 114 -4.28 -1.80 -30.80
CA HIS A 114 -4.84 -2.24 -32.07
C HIS A 114 -6.37 -2.02 -32.08
N PRO A 115 -7.00 -1.80 -33.26
CA PRO A 115 -8.45 -1.63 -33.35
C PRO A 115 -9.14 -2.99 -33.17
N GLY A 116 -9.66 -3.26 -31.97
CA GLY A 116 -10.48 -4.45 -31.72
C GLY A 116 -10.57 -4.96 -30.27
N GLU A 117 -9.75 -4.49 -29.33
CA GLU A 117 -9.82 -4.94 -27.93
C GLU A 117 -10.82 -4.12 -27.09
N PRO A 118 -11.59 -4.76 -26.19
CA PRO A 118 -12.54 -4.07 -25.32
C PRO A 118 -11.82 -3.10 -24.36
N SER A 119 -12.37 -1.89 -24.23
CA SER A 119 -11.87 -0.84 -23.32
C SER A 119 -11.75 -1.38 -21.89
N ALA A 120 -10.62 -1.15 -21.21
CA ALA A 120 -10.35 -1.58 -19.82
C ALA A 120 -11.43 -1.17 -18.80
N THR A 121 -12.30 -0.23 -19.19
CA THR A 121 -13.37 0.36 -18.40
C THR A 121 -14.71 -0.39 -18.46
N SER A 122 -14.96 -1.28 -19.42
CA SER A 122 -16.27 -1.94 -19.57
C SER A 122 -16.51 -3.11 -18.61
N ASN A 123 -15.46 -3.62 -17.96
CA ASN A 123 -15.50 -4.79 -17.07
C ASN A 123 -15.07 -4.48 -15.63
N VAL A 124 -14.98 -3.20 -15.25
CA VAL A 124 -14.58 -2.82 -13.89
C VAL A 124 -15.73 -3.08 -12.92
N VAL A 125 -15.52 -3.98 -11.96
CA VAL A 125 -16.46 -4.21 -10.86
C VAL A 125 -16.10 -3.27 -9.72
N GLU A 126 -16.93 -2.27 -9.48
CA GLU A 126 -16.78 -1.33 -8.38
C GLU A 126 -17.30 -1.92 -7.06
N LEU A 127 -16.89 -1.34 -5.94
CA LEU A 127 -17.37 -1.77 -4.63
C LEU A 127 -18.88 -1.45 -4.48
N PRO A 128 -19.63 -2.27 -3.71
CA PRO A 128 -21.06 -2.03 -3.50
C PRO A 128 -21.38 -0.63 -2.95
N VAL A 129 -20.52 -0.12 -2.06
CA VAL A 129 -20.65 1.23 -1.48
C VAL A 129 -20.56 2.33 -2.55
N ASP A 130 -19.70 2.17 -3.57
CA ASP A 130 -19.54 3.17 -4.63
C ASP A 130 -20.75 3.20 -5.54
N THR A 131 -21.25 2.02 -5.91
CA THR A 131 -22.47 1.90 -6.71
C THR A 131 -23.66 2.51 -5.97
N TYR A 132 -23.76 2.28 -4.66
CA TYR A 132 -24.79 2.89 -3.82
C TYR A 132 -24.67 4.42 -3.77
N LEU A 133 -23.49 4.96 -3.42
CA LEU A 133 -23.27 6.41 -3.26
C LEU A 133 -23.42 7.17 -4.58
N GLU A 134 -23.05 6.56 -5.69
CA GLU A 134 -23.26 7.13 -7.03
C GLU A 134 -24.76 7.30 -7.34
N SER A 135 -25.60 6.35 -6.91
CA SER A 135 -27.05 6.40 -7.12
C SER A 135 -27.77 7.45 -6.26
N GLN A 136 -27.16 7.91 -5.17
CA GLN A 136 -27.78 8.89 -4.27
C GLN A 136 -27.83 10.29 -4.91
N PRO A 137 -28.78 11.17 -4.56
CA PRO A 137 -28.79 12.53 -5.10
C PRO A 137 -27.70 13.42 -4.49
N GLY A 138 -27.25 13.15 -3.26
CA GLY A 138 -26.15 13.89 -2.61
C GLY A 138 -26.40 15.38 -2.34
N LEU A 139 -27.58 15.92 -2.68
CA LEU A 139 -27.95 17.30 -2.42
C LEU A 139 -28.23 17.49 -0.93
N ILE A 140 -27.74 18.60 -0.38
CA ILE A 140 -27.90 18.95 1.03
C ILE A 140 -29.18 19.80 1.15
N PRO A 141 -30.24 19.32 1.82
CA PRO A 141 -31.47 20.07 1.94
C PRO A 141 -31.26 21.32 2.80
N ARG A 142 -31.86 22.44 2.39
CA ARG A 142 -31.93 23.66 3.19
C ARG A 142 -33.35 23.94 3.63
N GLU A 143 -33.49 24.44 4.84
CA GLU A 143 -34.77 24.96 5.32
C GLU A 143 -35.07 26.32 4.69
N ARG A 144 -36.34 26.73 4.76
CA ARG A 144 -36.76 28.04 4.26
C ARG A 144 -36.20 29.14 5.15
N ASP A 145 -35.42 30.05 4.59
CA ASP A 145 -34.94 31.23 5.29
C ASP A 145 -36.10 32.19 5.59
N ALA A 146 -36.37 32.43 6.87
CA ALA A 146 -37.49 33.26 7.32
C ALA A 146 -37.36 34.74 6.91
N LYS A 147 -36.15 35.23 6.59
CA LYS A 147 -35.87 36.63 6.27
C LYS A 147 -35.80 36.87 4.76
N PHE A 148 -35.25 35.92 4.00
CA PHE A 148 -34.95 36.11 2.58
C PHE A 148 -35.87 35.33 1.62
N CYS A 149 -36.60 34.31 2.09
CA CYS A 149 -37.50 33.55 1.22
C CYS A 149 -38.89 34.20 1.09
N THR A 150 -39.13 34.89 -0.04
CA THR A 150 -40.39 35.58 -0.36
C THR A 150 -41.40 34.75 -1.18
N HIS A 151 -41.19 33.43 -1.30
CA HIS A 151 -42.08 32.53 -2.04
C HIS A 151 -43.06 31.78 -1.11
N SER A 152 -44.07 31.12 -1.68
CA SER A 152 -44.99 30.24 -0.94
C SER A 152 -44.29 28.96 -0.45
N ASP A 153 -44.94 28.17 0.40
CA ASP A 153 -44.34 26.98 1.04
C ASP A 153 -43.87 25.90 0.06
N LYS A 154 -44.37 25.91 -1.18
CA LYS A 154 -43.93 24.99 -2.26
C LYS A 154 -42.99 25.65 -3.27
N GLY A 155 -42.69 26.93 -3.10
CA GLY A 155 -41.72 27.64 -3.92
C GLY A 155 -40.28 27.35 -3.50
N MET A 156 -39.33 27.68 -4.36
CA MET A 156 -37.90 27.58 -4.09
C MET A 156 -37.20 28.85 -4.61
N CYS A 157 -36.19 29.32 -3.89
CA CYS A 157 -35.31 30.42 -4.29
C CYS A 157 -33.86 30.11 -3.90
N ASP A 158 -32.94 31.01 -4.25
CA ASP A 158 -31.50 30.85 -4.01
C ASP A 158 -31.13 30.66 -2.53
N TYR A 159 -31.99 31.04 -1.58
CA TYR A 159 -31.75 30.90 -0.15
C TYR A 159 -32.23 29.55 0.43
N CYS A 160 -33.10 28.81 -0.27
CA CYS A 160 -33.63 27.53 0.21
C CYS A 160 -33.45 26.38 -0.80
N MET A 161 -32.84 26.64 -1.96
CA MET A 161 -32.48 25.56 -2.88
C MET A 161 -31.46 24.62 -2.22
N PRO A 162 -31.56 23.30 -2.39
CA PRO A 162 -30.56 22.37 -1.86
C PRO A 162 -29.15 22.74 -2.31
N LEU A 163 -28.16 22.61 -1.42
CA LEU A 163 -26.76 22.86 -1.74
C LEU A 163 -26.14 21.64 -2.43
N GLU A 164 -25.14 21.92 -3.26
CA GLU A 164 -24.29 20.88 -3.83
C GLU A 164 -23.41 20.26 -2.75
N PRO A 165 -23.06 18.96 -2.84
CA PRO A 165 -22.24 18.28 -1.84
C PRO A 165 -20.80 18.80 -1.73
N TYR A 166 -20.37 19.64 -2.69
CA TYR A 166 -19.05 20.28 -2.74
C TYR A 166 -19.12 21.79 -2.45
N ASP A 167 -20.20 22.27 -1.82
CA ASP A 167 -20.32 23.68 -1.42
C ASP A 167 -19.28 24.04 -0.33
N PRO A 168 -18.41 25.03 -0.57
CA PRO A 168 -17.32 25.34 0.35
C PRO A 168 -17.81 25.94 1.68
N ALA A 169 -18.91 26.69 1.68
CA ALA A 169 -19.43 27.34 2.88
C ALA A 169 -19.99 26.30 3.86
N TYR A 170 -20.74 25.31 3.35
CA TYR A 170 -21.22 24.19 4.16
C TYR A 170 -20.07 23.38 4.77
N LEU A 171 -19.03 23.09 3.98
CA LEU A 171 -17.89 22.31 4.46
C LEU A 171 -17.12 23.03 5.57
N ASP A 172 -16.90 24.33 5.43
CA ASP A 172 -16.24 25.16 6.44
C ASP A 172 -17.07 25.25 7.73
N GLU A 173 -18.40 25.46 7.64
CA GLU A 173 -19.32 25.53 8.79
C GLU A 173 -19.33 24.22 9.60
N HIS A 174 -19.25 23.07 8.92
CA HIS A 174 -19.22 21.75 9.55
C HIS A 174 -17.81 21.23 9.88
N GLY A 175 -16.76 22.04 9.68
CA GLY A 175 -15.38 21.64 9.97
C GLY A 175 -14.84 20.52 9.08
N ILE A 176 -15.41 20.34 7.89
CA ILE A 176 -15.05 19.29 6.94
C ILE A 176 -13.86 19.76 6.09
N LYS A 177 -12.66 19.28 6.45
CA LYS A 177 -11.39 19.70 5.81
C LYS A 177 -11.21 19.28 4.34
N HIS A 178 -11.85 18.19 3.91
CA HIS A 178 -11.68 17.61 2.58
C HIS A 178 -13.02 17.12 2.05
N LEU A 179 -13.21 17.23 0.73
CA LEU A 179 -14.33 16.62 0.02
C LEU A 179 -14.26 15.10 0.10
N SER A 180 -15.41 14.44 0.18
CA SER A 180 -15.48 13.00 -0.10
C SER A 180 -15.19 12.76 -1.59
N PHE A 181 -14.65 11.59 -1.92
CA PHE A 181 -14.34 11.21 -3.31
C PHE A 181 -15.54 11.37 -4.25
N HIS A 182 -16.73 10.95 -3.81
CA HIS A 182 -17.97 11.05 -4.59
C HIS A 182 -18.42 12.50 -4.81
N SER A 183 -18.22 13.38 -3.82
CA SER A 183 -18.49 14.83 -3.97
C SER A 183 -17.50 15.48 -4.94
N TYR A 184 -16.23 15.09 -4.87
CA TYR A 184 -15.20 15.53 -5.82
C TYR A 184 -15.49 15.06 -7.24
N LEU A 185 -15.88 13.80 -7.42
CA LEU A 185 -16.27 13.25 -8.73
C LEU A 185 -17.42 14.05 -9.34
N ARG A 186 -18.41 14.46 -8.54
CA ARG A 186 -19.50 15.33 -8.99
C ARG A 186 -19.04 16.71 -9.38
N GLN A 187 -18.18 17.32 -8.59
CA GLN A 187 -17.59 18.62 -8.90
C GLN A 187 -16.85 18.58 -10.24
N GLN A 188 -16.03 17.55 -10.48
CA GLN A 188 -15.31 17.37 -11.74
C GLN A 188 -16.27 17.12 -12.91
N THR A 189 -17.28 16.26 -12.72
CA THR A 189 -18.28 15.96 -13.75
C THR A 189 -19.11 17.20 -14.10
N ALA A 190 -19.50 18.00 -13.12
CA ALA A 190 -20.23 19.26 -13.33
C ALA A 190 -19.38 20.29 -14.07
N SER A 191 -18.10 20.44 -13.68
CA SER A 191 -17.14 21.30 -14.36
C SER A 191 -16.97 20.90 -15.83
N MET A 192 -16.82 19.60 -16.12
CA MET A 192 -16.71 19.12 -17.51
C MET A 192 -17.99 19.33 -18.32
N ARG A 193 -19.17 19.17 -17.70
CA ARG A 193 -20.46 19.48 -18.35
C ARG A 193 -20.59 20.97 -18.68
N ALA A 194 -20.15 21.85 -17.79
CA ALA A 194 -20.15 23.30 -18.04
C ALA A 194 -19.22 23.69 -19.19
N VAL A 195 -18.02 23.10 -19.25
CA VAL A 195 -17.05 23.34 -20.33
C VAL A 195 -17.51 22.73 -21.67
N GLY A 196 -18.28 21.64 -21.63
CA GLY A 196 -18.82 20.95 -22.81
C GLY A 196 -20.19 21.42 -23.30
N ALA A 197 -20.80 22.43 -22.65
CA ALA A 197 -22.14 22.91 -22.94
C ALA A 197 -22.23 23.50 -24.36
N ASP A 198 -22.98 22.82 -25.23
CA ASP A 198 -23.38 23.33 -26.54
C ASP A 198 -24.39 24.47 -26.33
N PRO A 199 -24.24 25.64 -26.98
CA PRO A 199 -25.24 26.73 -26.93
C PRO A 199 -26.65 26.31 -27.35
N ASN A 200 -26.82 25.15 -28.00
CA ASN A 200 -28.12 24.61 -28.42
C ASN A 200 -28.84 23.73 -27.38
N GLY A 201 -28.29 23.57 -26.16
CA GLY A 201 -29.00 22.89 -25.06
C GLY A 201 -29.10 21.37 -25.17
N MET A 202 -28.24 20.71 -25.98
CA MET A 202 -28.18 19.25 -26.03
C MET A 202 -27.57 18.67 -24.75
N GLY A 203 -28.23 17.64 -24.19
CA GLY A 203 -27.77 16.95 -22.99
C GLY A 203 -26.42 16.26 -23.16
N VAL A 204 -25.66 16.18 -22.06
CA VAL A 204 -24.33 15.57 -22.02
C VAL A 204 -24.40 14.21 -21.31
N THR A 205 -23.82 13.19 -21.94
CA THR A 205 -23.60 11.86 -21.34
C THR A 205 -22.11 11.65 -21.14
N VAL A 206 -21.71 11.13 -19.99
CA VAL A 206 -20.33 10.66 -19.80
C VAL A 206 -20.31 9.22 -20.30
N SER A 207 -19.45 8.90 -21.28
CA SER A 207 -19.25 7.49 -21.60
C SER A 207 -18.09 6.94 -20.79
N ILE A 208 -18.24 5.66 -20.47
CA ILE A 208 -17.22 4.84 -19.84
C ILE A 208 -16.11 4.52 -20.87
N GLN A 209 -16.25 4.86 -22.16
CA GLN A 209 -15.27 4.57 -23.20
C GLN A 209 -14.33 5.76 -23.46
N ALA A 210 -13.02 5.52 -23.33
CA ALA A 210 -11.97 6.54 -23.51
C ALA A 210 -11.94 7.21 -24.90
N ARG A 211 -12.67 6.70 -25.91
CA ARG A 211 -12.63 7.14 -27.32
C ARG A 211 -13.94 7.76 -27.84
N GLY A 212 -14.84 8.18 -26.96
CA GLY A 212 -16.14 8.74 -27.35
C GLY A 212 -16.24 10.27 -27.41
N ALA A 213 -15.14 11.02 -27.17
CA ALA A 213 -15.21 12.49 -27.05
C ALA A 213 -15.85 13.14 -28.30
N GLY A 214 -17.07 13.65 -28.16
CA GLY A 214 -17.80 14.30 -29.25
C GLY A 214 -18.66 13.39 -30.14
N GLN A 215 -18.76 12.08 -29.85
CA GLN A 215 -19.78 11.24 -30.49
C GLN A 215 -21.15 11.48 -29.87
N LEU A 216 -22.20 11.38 -30.69
CA LEU A 216 -23.59 11.39 -30.24
C LEU A 216 -24.03 9.95 -29.97
N GLN A 217 -24.45 9.68 -28.74
CA GLN A 217 -25.14 8.43 -28.37
C GLN A 217 -26.50 8.82 -27.79
N ASP A 218 -27.59 8.30 -28.37
CA ASP A 218 -28.97 8.70 -28.04
C ASP A 218 -29.21 10.23 -28.07
N GLY A 219 -28.58 10.93 -29.03
CA GLY A 219 -28.71 12.39 -29.17
C GLY A 219 -27.99 13.22 -28.10
N LYS A 220 -27.17 12.59 -27.24
CA LYS A 220 -26.37 13.25 -26.21
C LYS A 220 -24.87 13.17 -26.52
N ARG A 221 -24.14 14.24 -26.22
CA ARG A 221 -22.70 14.32 -26.47
C ARG A 221 -21.95 13.51 -25.43
N VAL A 222 -21.10 12.61 -25.90
CA VAL A 222 -20.26 11.76 -25.07
C VAL A 222 -18.98 12.50 -24.64
N ILE A 223 -18.73 12.60 -23.34
CA ILE A 223 -17.51 13.18 -22.73
C ILE A 223 -16.63 12.06 -22.15
N PRO A 224 -15.28 12.15 -22.26
CA PRO A 224 -14.35 11.21 -21.64
C PRO A 224 -14.52 11.11 -20.12
N PRO A 225 -13.98 10.05 -19.48
CA PRO A 225 -13.99 9.90 -18.03
C PRO A 225 -13.38 11.13 -17.34
N PRO A 226 -14.02 11.64 -16.27
CA PRO A 226 -13.64 12.91 -15.67
C PRO A 226 -12.39 12.83 -14.79
N LEU A 227 -11.96 11.63 -14.43
CA LEU A 227 -10.80 11.40 -13.58
C LEU A 227 -9.62 10.90 -14.43
N GLU A 228 -8.46 11.53 -14.22
CA GLU A 228 -7.19 11.10 -14.79
C GLU A 228 -6.24 10.77 -13.64
N GLU A 229 -5.74 9.54 -13.63
CA GLU A 229 -4.77 9.08 -12.64
C GLU A 229 -3.41 9.77 -12.92
N PRO A 230 -2.78 10.41 -11.92
CA PRO A 230 -1.47 11.01 -12.11
C PRO A 230 -0.44 9.96 -12.54
N ASP A 231 0.19 10.16 -13.70
CA ASP A 231 1.28 9.33 -14.18
C ASP A 231 2.51 10.21 -14.43
N PHE A 232 3.56 9.96 -13.65
CA PHE A 232 4.83 10.69 -13.74
C PHE A 232 5.95 9.86 -14.38
N LYS A 233 5.62 8.71 -14.98
CA LYS A 233 6.58 7.92 -15.75
C LYS A 233 6.71 8.50 -17.16
N VAL A 234 7.84 8.20 -17.80
CA VAL A 234 8.03 8.50 -19.23
C VAL A 234 7.12 7.58 -20.03
N LYS A 235 6.34 8.13 -20.97
CA LYS A 235 5.41 7.34 -21.80
C LYS A 235 6.19 6.39 -22.72
N VAL A 236 5.95 5.09 -22.59
CA VAL A 236 6.56 4.04 -23.42
C VAL A 236 5.45 3.11 -23.95
N PRO A 237 5.35 2.89 -25.28
CA PRO A 237 6.16 3.48 -26.36
C PRO A 237 5.84 4.97 -26.59
N CYS A 238 6.83 5.74 -27.07
CA CYS A 238 6.62 7.15 -27.35
C CYS A 238 5.71 7.36 -28.57
N PRO A 239 4.68 8.23 -28.49
CA PRO A 239 3.80 8.52 -29.62
C PRO A 239 4.50 9.23 -30.80
N ALA A 240 5.74 9.73 -30.62
CA ALA A 240 6.51 10.41 -31.64
C ALA A 240 7.43 9.49 -32.46
N GLY A 241 7.49 8.19 -32.16
CA GLY A 241 8.24 7.20 -32.95
C GLY A 241 9.77 7.21 -32.76
N HIS A 242 10.30 7.90 -31.75
CA HIS A 242 11.71 7.80 -31.38
C HIS A 242 11.99 6.53 -30.53
N PRO A 243 13.25 6.08 -30.42
CA PRO A 243 13.61 4.94 -29.57
C PRO A 243 13.09 5.06 -28.14
N ALA A 244 12.71 3.94 -27.52
CA ALA A 244 12.17 3.95 -26.17
C ALA A 244 13.17 4.52 -25.14
N TRP A 245 12.62 5.11 -24.08
CA TRP A 245 13.39 5.46 -22.90
C TRP A 245 14.08 4.19 -22.35
N PRO A 246 15.37 4.22 -21.98
CA PRO A 246 16.21 5.38 -21.65
C PRO A 246 17.07 5.97 -22.78
N VAL A 247 16.94 5.48 -24.01
CA VAL A 247 17.81 5.88 -25.13
C VAL A 247 17.48 7.29 -25.61
N SER A 248 16.20 7.62 -25.76
CA SER A 248 15.78 8.96 -26.18
C SER A 248 14.47 9.40 -25.52
N ILE A 249 14.29 10.72 -25.43
CA ILE A 249 13.11 11.37 -24.84
C ILE A 249 12.73 12.59 -25.69
N CYS A 250 11.44 12.90 -25.77
CA CYS A 250 10.93 14.11 -26.40
C CYS A 250 9.89 14.78 -25.50
N THR A 251 9.49 16.01 -25.87
CA THR A 251 8.49 16.78 -25.12
C THR A 251 7.11 16.13 -25.05
N LYS A 252 6.80 15.18 -25.94
CA LYS A 252 5.51 14.46 -25.95
C LYS A 252 5.46 13.24 -25.03
N CYS A 253 6.62 12.64 -24.72
CA CYS A 253 6.68 11.49 -23.81
C CYS A 253 7.22 11.82 -22.42
N GLN A 254 7.93 12.96 -22.27
CA GLN A 254 8.36 13.41 -20.96
C GLN A 254 7.15 13.79 -20.09
N PRO A 255 7.12 13.42 -18.81
CA PRO A 255 6.08 13.84 -17.90
C PRO A 255 6.20 15.34 -17.60
N SER A 256 5.06 15.97 -17.34
CA SER A 256 4.96 17.39 -17.01
C SER A 256 5.57 17.70 -15.62
N THR A 257 5.91 18.97 -15.39
CA THR A 257 6.30 19.48 -14.08
C THR A 257 5.23 19.14 -13.03
N ILE A 258 5.65 18.55 -11.92
CA ILE A 258 4.77 18.20 -10.80
C ILE A 258 4.55 19.47 -9.96
N THR A 259 3.29 19.85 -9.76
CA THR A 259 2.91 20.93 -8.86
C THR A 259 2.19 20.35 -7.65
N LEU A 260 2.90 20.21 -6.54
CA LEU A 260 2.37 19.73 -5.27
C LEU A 260 1.41 20.77 -4.66
N GLN A 261 0.18 20.33 -4.48
CA GLN A 261 -0.89 21.04 -3.78
C GLN A 261 -1.50 20.06 -2.80
N ARG A 262 -2.04 20.57 -1.69
CA ARG A 262 -2.78 19.73 -0.75
C ARG A 262 -4.00 19.17 -1.48
N GLN A 263 -4.18 17.85 -1.43
CA GLN A 263 -5.29 17.19 -2.10
C GLN A 263 -6.61 17.70 -1.49
N ALA A 264 -7.55 18.13 -2.32
CA ALA A 264 -8.81 18.73 -1.85
C ALA A 264 -9.87 17.69 -1.43
N PHE A 265 -9.63 16.41 -1.73
CA PHE A 265 -10.55 15.32 -1.48
C PHE A 265 -9.83 14.13 -0.83
N ARG A 266 -10.59 13.18 -0.29
CA ARG A 266 -10.08 11.91 0.26
C ARG A 266 -10.98 10.74 -0.16
N PHE A 267 -10.42 9.53 -0.12
CA PHE A 267 -11.16 8.32 -0.54
C PHE A 267 -12.02 7.74 0.58
N VAL A 268 -11.53 7.83 1.82
CA VAL A 268 -12.25 7.45 3.03
C VAL A 268 -12.32 8.66 3.94
N ASP A 269 -13.52 8.96 4.45
CA ASP A 269 -13.78 10.11 5.31
C ASP A 269 -13.61 9.80 6.78
N HIS A 270 -13.98 8.57 7.16
CA HIS A 270 -14.00 8.13 8.54
C HIS A 270 -13.48 6.70 8.69
N LEU A 271 -12.62 6.47 9.68
CA LEU A 271 -12.18 5.15 10.12
C LEU A 271 -12.90 4.80 11.42
N SER A 272 -13.83 3.86 11.37
CA SER A 272 -14.60 3.41 12.52
C SER A 272 -14.11 2.04 12.98
N PHE A 273 -13.70 1.91 14.23
CA PHE A 273 -13.43 0.60 14.82
C PHE A 273 -14.73 0.07 15.41
N ALA A 274 -15.13 -1.16 15.06
CA ALA A 274 -16.40 -1.73 15.49
C ALA A 274 -16.53 -1.79 17.03
N THR A 275 -15.42 -2.03 17.73
CA THR A 275 -15.33 -1.98 19.19
C THR A 275 -14.00 -1.36 19.66
N ALA A 276 -14.02 -0.74 20.85
CA ALA A 276 -12.80 -0.23 21.49
C ALA A 276 -11.86 -1.37 21.93
N GLU A 277 -12.43 -2.51 22.33
CA GLU A 277 -11.68 -3.71 22.73
C GLU A 277 -10.72 -4.22 21.65
N LEU A 278 -11.07 -4.01 20.37
CA LEU A 278 -10.25 -4.40 19.22
C LEU A 278 -8.92 -3.65 19.21
N VAL A 279 -8.95 -2.35 19.50
CA VAL A 279 -7.74 -1.50 19.61
C VAL A 279 -6.98 -1.81 20.90
N ASP A 280 -7.69 -2.01 22.01
CA ASP A 280 -7.05 -2.38 23.28
C ASP A 280 -6.31 -3.72 23.21
N ARG A 281 -6.89 -4.73 22.56
CA ARG A 281 -6.24 -6.03 22.31
C ARG A 281 -4.97 -5.91 21.47
N PHE A 282 -4.95 -4.96 20.52
CA PHE A 282 -3.77 -4.65 19.72
C PHE A 282 -2.68 -3.99 20.57
N ILE A 283 -3.03 -2.96 21.36
CA ILE A 283 -2.12 -2.25 22.26
C ILE A 283 -1.61 -3.13 23.42
N GLN A 284 -2.37 -4.15 23.83
CA GLN A 284 -1.99 -5.11 24.87
C GLN A 284 -0.60 -5.71 24.63
N PHE A 285 -0.22 -5.93 23.36
CA PHE A 285 1.10 -6.45 23.03
C PHE A 285 2.21 -5.49 23.47
N TRP A 286 2.10 -4.21 23.09
CA TRP A 286 3.03 -3.17 23.52
C TRP A 286 3.06 -3.03 25.05
N ARG A 287 1.91 -3.12 25.74
CA ARG A 287 1.86 -3.08 27.22
C ARG A 287 2.64 -4.22 27.88
N GLN A 288 2.78 -5.36 27.21
CA GLN A 288 3.50 -6.53 27.72
C GLN A 288 4.99 -6.54 27.36
N THR A 289 5.35 -6.05 26.17
CA THR A 289 6.72 -6.19 25.62
C THR A 289 7.51 -4.88 25.58
N GLY A 290 6.83 -3.73 25.57
CA GLY A 290 7.42 -2.42 25.32
C GLY A 290 7.88 -2.18 23.87
N THR A 291 7.61 -3.10 22.95
CA THR A 291 7.99 -3.01 21.53
C THR A 291 6.81 -2.59 20.65
N GLN A 292 7.10 -1.97 19.51
CA GLN A 292 6.07 -1.55 18.56
C GLN A 292 5.43 -2.76 17.86
N ARG A 293 4.27 -2.55 17.22
CA ARG A 293 3.52 -3.61 16.53
C ARG A 293 2.82 -3.10 15.28
N PHE A 294 2.70 -3.96 14.27
CA PHE A 294 2.01 -3.74 13.00
C PHE A 294 0.85 -4.74 12.80
N GLY A 295 -0.23 -4.29 12.18
CA GLY A 295 -1.37 -5.13 11.79
C GLY A 295 -2.11 -4.63 10.56
N TYR A 296 -2.76 -5.55 9.86
CA TYR A 296 -3.70 -5.28 8.78
C TYR A 296 -5.11 -5.11 9.31
N LEU A 297 -5.81 -4.08 8.83
CA LEU A 297 -7.20 -3.80 9.18
C LEU A 297 -8.11 -4.54 8.19
N TYR A 298 -8.93 -5.46 8.71
CA TYR A 298 -9.96 -6.16 7.95
C TYR A 298 -11.34 -5.64 8.33
N GLY A 299 -12.17 -5.41 7.33
CA GLY A 299 -13.40 -4.66 7.50
C GLY A 299 -14.19 -4.51 6.21
N HIS A 300 -15.11 -3.58 6.19
CA HIS A 300 -15.90 -3.24 5.02
C HIS A 300 -16.11 -1.73 4.92
N TYR A 301 -16.55 -1.28 3.75
CA TYR A 301 -16.82 0.14 3.50
C TYR A 301 -18.33 0.39 3.52
N GLU A 302 -18.74 1.44 4.22
CA GLU A 302 -20.14 1.85 4.35
C GLU A 302 -20.32 3.34 4.06
N PRO A 303 -21.54 3.80 3.75
CA PRO A 303 -21.85 5.22 3.65
C PRO A 303 -21.66 5.93 5.00
N TYR A 304 -21.00 7.09 4.98
CA TYR A 304 -20.82 7.93 6.15
C TYR A 304 -21.69 9.19 6.05
N LEU A 305 -22.72 9.29 6.89
CA LEU A 305 -23.76 10.31 6.75
C LEU A 305 -23.35 11.70 7.29
N LYS A 306 -22.31 11.80 8.13
CA LYS A 306 -21.86 13.10 8.68
C LYS A 306 -21.13 13.96 7.63
N VAL A 307 -20.68 13.36 6.53
CA VAL A 307 -20.05 14.06 5.41
C VAL A 307 -20.89 13.81 4.15
N PRO A 308 -21.17 14.83 3.32
CA PRO A 308 -21.92 14.63 2.07
C PRO A 308 -21.28 13.55 1.20
N LEU A 309 -22.04 12.50 0.88
CA LEU A 309 -21.57 11.34 0.13
C LEU A 309 -20.28 10.71 0.69
N GLY A 310 -20.13 10.74 2.01
CA GLY A 310 -18.94 10.22 2.68
C GLY A 310 -18.85 8.71 2.65
N VAL A 311 -17.64 8.19 2.77
CA VAL A 311 -17.35 6.76 2.93
C VAL A 311 -16.67 6.55 4.28
N GLN A 312 -17.15 5.58 5.06
CA GLN A 312 -16.44 5.09 6.24
C GLN A 312 -15.85 3.71 6.00
N ALA A 313 -14.66 3.46 6.53
CA ALA A 313 -14.08 2.13 6.65
C ALA A 313 -14.39 1.61 8.07
N VAL A 314 -15.18 0.55 8.16
CA VAL A 314 -15.52 -0.11 9.43
C VAL A 314 -14.57 -1.28 9.62
N VAL A 315 -13.81 -1.28 10.70
CA VAL A 315 -12.83 -2.31 11.04
C VAL A 315 -13.46 -3.33 11.99
N GLU A 316 -13.43 -4.60 11.60
CA GLU A 316 -14.00 -5.73 12.33
C GLU A 316 -12.92 -6.64 12.93
N ALA A 317 -11.71 -6.67 12.35
CA ALA A 317 -10.58 -7.43 12.86
C ALA A 317 -9.24 -6.79 12.52
N ILE A 318 -8.21 -7.06 13.35
CA ILE A 318 -6.80 -6.72 13.07
C ILE A 318 -6.02 -8.01 12.95
N VAL A 319 -5.38 -8.26 11.80
CA VAL A 319 -4.49 -9.42 11.63
C VAL A 319 -3.04 -8.99 11.66
N GLU A 320 -2.25 -9.65 12.48
CA GLU A 320 -0.84 -9.36 12.65
C GLU A 320 -0.01 -10.33 11.79
N PRO A 321 0.71 -9.85 10.76
CA PRO A 321 1.62 -10.71 10.01
C PRO A 321 2.86 -11.06 10.86
N PRO A 322 3.66 -12.06 10.45
CA PRO A 322 4.98 -12.30 11.02
C PRO A 322 5.84 -11.04 10.94
N GLN A 323 6.42 -10.65 12.07
CA GLN A 323 7.16 -9.41 12.18
C GLN A 323 8.25 -9.49 13.26
N THR A 324 9.30 -8.71 13.06
CA THR A 324 10.33 -8.44 14.07
C THR A 324 10.12 -7.05 14.62
N ASP A 325 9.82 -6.99 15.90
CA ASP A 325 9.45 -5.77 16.60
C ASP A 325 10.65 -5.17 17.34
N ALA A 326 10.80 -3.86 17.27
CA ALA A 326 11.77 -3.09 18.06
C ALA A 326 11.04 -1.94 18.79
N THR A 327 11.75 -1.21 19.63
CA THR A 327 11.19 -0.05 20.35
C THR A 327 10.98 1.17 19.45
N ASP A 328 11.77 1.28 18.38
CA ASP A 328 11.84 2.41 17.45
C ASP A 328 11.47 2.06 16.00
N GLY A 329 11.09 0.81 15.74
CA GLY A 329 10.76 0.37 14.39
C GLY A 329 10.17 -1.04 14.33
N ILE A 330 9.67 -1.41 13.15
CA ILE A 330 9.04 -2.70 12.89
C ILE A 330 9.54 -3.20 11.54
N LYS A 331 9.87 -4.49 11.45
CA LYS A 331 10.12 -5.18 10.19
C LYS A 331 9.11 -6.30 10.01
N ALA A 332 8.05 -6.01 9.28
CA ALA A 332 7.00 -6.99 8.98
C ALA A 332 7.25 -7.70 7.64
N ASP A 333 6.94 -9.00 7.60
CA ASP A 333 6.96 -9.79 6.38
C ASP A 333 5.69 -9.51 5.56
N MET A 334 5.90 -8.94 4.37
CA MET A 334 4.82 -8.54 3.46
C MET A 334 4.45 -9.63 2.46
N THR A 335 5.23 -10.71 2.40
CA THR A 335 5.09 -11.84 1.46
C THR A 335 4.67 -13.12 2.17
N TRP A 336 4.04 -12.98 3.33
CA TRP A 336 3.59 -14.12 4.12
C TRP A 336 2.51 -14.92 3.39
N ASP A 337 2.81 -16.18 3.06
CA ASP A 337 1.89 -17.10 2.35
C ASP A 337 0.53 -17.25 3.06
N GLY A 338 0.50 -17.13 4.40
CA GLY A 338 -0.76 -17.22 5.16
C GLY A 338 -1.70 -16.04 4.93
N LEU A 339 -1.23 -14.93 4.35
CA LEU A 339 -2.04 -13.75 4.09
C LEU A 339 -3.12 -14.00 3.03
N ASP A 340 -2.83 -14.81 2.01
CA ASP A 340 -3.79 -15.17 0.96
C ASP A 340 -4.97 -15.98 1.54
N GLU A 341 -4.68 -16.87 2.48
CA GLU A 341 -5.71 -17.64 3.18
C GLU A 341 -6.53 -16.76 4.13
N VAL A 342 -5.90 -15.79 4.81
CA VAL A 342 -6.60 -14.78 5.60
C VAL A 342 -7.51 -13.91 4.72
N ASP A 343 -7.03 -13.47 3.56
CA ASP A 343 -7.81 -12.69 2.60
C ASP A 343 -9.01 -13.52 2.09
N ARG A 344 -8.82 -14.82 1.84
CA ARG A 344 -9.91 -15.75 1.48
C ARG A 344 -10.95 -15.88 2.60
N VAL A 345 -10.53 -16.04 3.85
CA VAL A 345 -11.44 -16.10 5.00
C VAL A 345 -12.18 -14.77 5.17
N ALA A 346 -11.50 -13.64 4.99
CA ALA A 346 -12.11 -12.32 5.03
C ALA A 346 -13.21 -12.20 3.96
N GLU A 347 -12.94 -12.59 2.71
CA GLU A 347 -13.94 -12.58 1.63
C GLU A 347 -15.17 -13.43 1.97
N LEU A 348 -14.98 -14.63 2.53
CA LEU A 348 -16.08 -15.49 2.98
C LEU A 348 -16.91 -14.85 4.10
N CYS A 349 -16.28 -14.07 4.96
CA CYS A 349 -16.94 -13.27 6.00
C CYS A 349 -17.53 -11.95 5.47
N GLY A 350 -17.40 -11.62 4.18
CA GLY A 350 -17.83 -10.35 3.59
C GLY A 350 -16.97 -9.16 4.00
N LEU A 351 -15.70 -9.41 4.33
CA LEU A 351 -14.69 -8.45 4.74
C LEU A 351 -13.61 -8.34 3.66
N THR A 352 -12.90 -7.22 3.69
CA THR A 352 -11.80 -6.89 2.80
C THR A 352 -10.71 -6.19 3.60
N LYS A 353 -9.49 -6.17 3.07
CA LYS A 353 -8.39 -5.42 3.67
C LYS A 353 -8.61 -3.92 3.46
N VAL A 354 -9.04 -3.21 4.51
CA VAL A 354 -9.41 -1.79 4.44
C VAL A 354 -8.24 -0.86 4.76
N GLY A 355 -7.20 -1.37 5.41
CA GLY A 355 -6.06 -0.55 5.78
C GLY A 355 -5.00 -1.28 6.58
N MET A 356 -4.14 -0.50 7.23
CA MET A 356 -3.13 -0.97 8.17
C MET A 356 -3.06 -0.09 9.41
N ILE A 357 -2.55 -0.66 10.50
CA ILE A 357 -2.33 0.01 11.77
C ILE A 357 -0.94 -0.33 12.32
N PHE A 358 -0.27 0.66 12.90
CA PHE A 358 0.97 0.43 13.64
C PHE A 358 1.09 1.35 14.84
N THR A 359 1.88 0.94 15.83
CA THR A 359 2.13 1.70 17.05
C THR A 359 3.43 2.50 16.96
N ASP A 360 3.41 3.70 17.54
CA ASP A 360 4.59 4.49 17.91
C ASP A 360 4.33 5.03 19.32
N LEU A 361 4.37 4.10 20.27
CA LEU A 361 4.12 4.35 21.68
C LEU A 361 5.44 4.34 22.46
N SER A 362 5.61 5.29 23.35
CA SER A 362 6.72 5.29 24.30
C SER A 362 6.19 5.73 25.64
N ASP A 363 6.43 4.89 26.65
CA ASP A 363 6.06 5.17 28.03
C ASP A 363 6.81 6.42 28.51
N ASP A 364 6.12 7.29 29.25
CA ASP A 364 6.72 8.51 29.78
C ASP A 364 7.70 8.28 30.94
N GLY A 365 7.76 7.05 31.45
CA GLY A 365 8.62 6.63 32.56
C GLY A 365 8.10 7.09 33.93
N GLU A 366 6.92 7.71 34.01
CA GLU A 366 6.30 8.12 35.27
C GLU A 366 5.58 6.95 35.97
N GLY A 367 5.44 5.80 35.29
CA GLY A 367 4.74 4.62 35.82
C GLY A 367 3.22 4.79 35.96
N GLN A 368 2.66 5.86 35.38
CA GLN A 368 1.22 6.16 35.41
C GLN A 368 0.47 5.60 34.19
N GLY A 369 1.16 4.86 33.31
CA GLY A 369 0.58 4.35 32.06
C GLY A 369 0.32 5.43 31.02
N LYS A 370 1.03 6.55 31.12
CA LYS A 370 0.98 7.68 30.19
C LYS A 370 2.05 7.50 29.10
N VAL A 371 1.79 8.11 27.95
CA VAL A 371 2.65 7.98 26.77
C VAL A 371 3.15 9.34 26.30
N MET A 372 4.37 9.37 25.76
CA MET A 372 4.97 10.59 25.23
C MET A 372 4.26 11.07 23.95
N CYS A 373 3.93 12.36 23.88
CA CYS A 373 3.41 12.98 22.66
C CYS A 373 4.55 13.29 21.67
N LYS A 374 4.92 12.32 20.84
CA LYS A 374 5.97 12.50 19.82
C LYS A 374 5.48 13.20 18.56
N ARG A 375 4.19 13.05 18.23
CA ARG A 375 3.60 13.44 16.93
C ARG A 375 2.71 14.66 17.09
N HIS A 376 3.25 15.84 16.79
CA HIS A 376 2.52 17.11 16.88
C HIS A 376 3.06 18.13 15.86
N VAL A 377 2.47 19.32 15.84
CA VAL A 377 2.80 20.42 14.91
C VAL A 377 4.28 20.83 14.94
N GLY A 378 4.97 20.61 16.06
CA GLY A 378 6.38 20.96 16.23
C GLY A 378 7.37 19.87 15.78
N THR A 379 6.88 18.68 15.44
CA THR A 379 7.68 17.53 15.02
C THR A 379 7.24 17.04 13.65
N TYR A 380 6.43 15.99 13.60
CA TYR A 380 5.88 15.38 12.40
C TYR A 380 4.61 14.60 12.77
N PHE A 381 3.71 14.42 11.80
CA PHE A 381 2.53 13.57 11.95
C PHE A 381 2.78 12.14 11.44
N MET A 382 3.44 12.04 10.28
CA MET A 382 3.96 10.79 9.71
C MET A 382 5.38 11.00 9.24
N THR A 383 6.23 10.00 9.41
CA THR A 383 7.62 10.06 8.94
C THR A 383 7.68 9.87 7.42
N SER A 384 8.73 10.38 6.77
CA SER A 384 8.94 10.17 5.34
C SER A 384 9.04 8.69 4.93
N LEU A 385 9.55 7.84 5.82
CA LEU A 385 9.55 6.38 5.67
C LEU A 385 8.14 5.79 5.70
N GLU A 386 7.34 6.15 6.71
CA GLU A 386 5.94 5.73 6.83
C GLU A 386 5.10 6.21 5.64
N CYS A 387 5.31 7.43 5.16
CA CYS A 387 4.62 7.96 3.98
C CYS A 387 4.93 7.13 2.73
N THR A 388 6.19 6.78 2.52
CA THR A 388 6.61 5.97 1.36
C THR A 388 6.05 4.55 1.47
N PHE A 389 6.07 3.97 2.68
CA PHE A 389 5.48 2.67 2.96
C PHE A 389 3.96 2.67 2.73
N ALA A 390 3.23 3.64 3.26
CA ALA A 390 1.79 3.81 3.06
C ALA A 390 1.42 3.99 1.58
N ALA A 391 2.22 4.76 0.83
CA ALA A 391 2.01 4.93 -0.60
C ALA A 391 2.18 3.62 -1.38
N GLN A 392 3.20 2.81 -1.05
CA GLN A 392 3.39 1.48 -1.62
C GLN A 392 2.23 0.54 -1.28
N MET A 393 1.72 0.60 -0.05
CA MET A 393 0.57 -0.19 0.37
C MET A 393 -0.71 0.21 -0.36
N GLN A 394 -0.94 1.50 -0.58
CA GLN A 394 -2.05 1.99 -1.41
C GLN A 394 -1.92 1.59 -2.88
N LEU A 395 -0.70 1.58 -3.44
CA LEU A 395 -0.46 1.11 -4.82
C LEU A 395 -0.77 -0.38 -5.00
N ARG A 396 -0.54 -1.20 -3.96
CA ARG A 396 -0.91 -2.63 -3.95
C ARG A 396 -2.41 -2.87 -3.84
N HIS A 397 -3.17 -1.89 -3.36
CA HIS A 397 -4.63 -1.98 -3.16
C HIS A 397 -5.35 -0.87 -3.92
N PRO A 398 -5.31 -0.86 -5.28
CA PRO A 398 -5.94 0.17 -6.08
C PRO A 398 -7.47 0.14 -5.95
N ASN A 399 -8.11 1.30 -6.01
CA ASN A 399 -9.56 1.41 -6.01
C ASN A 399 -10.12 1.26 -7.44
N PRO A 400 -10.95 0.24 -7.72
CA PRO A 400 -11.61 0.10 -9.02
C PRO A 400 -12.57 1.28 -9.26
N CYS A 401 -12.49 1.88 -10.44
CA CYS A 401 -13.26 3.09 -10.75
C CYS A 401 -13.50 3.20 -12.26
N ARG A 402 -14.78 3.13 -12.66
CA ARG A 402 -15.21 3.26 -14.07
C ARG A 402 -15.04 4.69 -14.62
N TRP A 403 -14.96 5.66 -13.72
CA TRP A 403 -14.83 7.09 -14.03
C TRP A 403 -13.39 7.54 -14.33
N SER A 404 -12.45 6.59 -14.36
CA SER A 404 -11.05 6.78 -14.74
C SER A 404 -10.72 6.03 -16.02
N ALA A 405 -9.88 6.62 -16.88
CA ALA A 405 -9.45 5.99 -18.12
C ALA A 405 -8.66 4.68 -17.90
N SER A 406 -7.98 4.54 -16.76
CA SER A 406 -7.23 3.32 -16.39
C SER A 406 -8.12 2.22 -15.77
N GLY A 407 -9.40 2.49 -15.52
CA GLY A 407 -10.32 1.60 -14.78
C GLY A 407 -10.08 1.57 -13.27
N ARG A 408 -9.13 2.36 -12.77
CA ARG A 408 -8.79 2.51 -11.35
C ARG A 408 -8.48 3.96 -11.04
N PHE A 409 -8.66 4.38 -9.78
CA PHE A 409 -8.29 5.73 -9.38
C PHE A 409 -7.94 5.77 -7.89
N GLY A 410 -6.66 5.97 -7.60
CA GLY A 410 -6.13 6.03 -6.23
C GLY A 410 -6.42 4.76 -5.42
N SER A 411 -6.62 4.91 -4.12
CA SER A 411 -6.84 3.79 -3.20
C SER A 411 -7.64 4.22 -1.98
N LYS A 412 -8.55 3.36 -1.52
CA LYS A 412 -9.29 3.51 -0.26
C LYS A 412 -8.52 3.01 0.97
N PHE A 413 -7.39 2.36 0.76
CA PHE A 413 -6.60 1.78 1.85
C PHE A 413 -6.14 2.86 2.83
N VAL A 414 -6.54 2.74 4.09
CA VAL A 414 -6.23 3.71 5.16
C VAL A 414 -4.99 3.31 5.95
N THR A 415 -4.30 4.29 6.51
CA THR A 415 -3.17 4.09 7.43
C THR A 415 -3.51 4.67 8.79
N CYS A 416 -3.52 3.85 9.83
CA CYS A 416 -3.75 4.27 11.20
C CYS A 416 -2.46 4.20 12.01
N VAL A 417 -2.17 5.24 12.79
CA VAL A 417 -1.03 5.31 13.69
C VAL A 417 -1.54 5.45 15.11
N VAL A 418 -1.10 4.56 15.99
CA VAL A 418 -1.39 4.63 17.43
C VAL A 418 -0.24 5.35 18.11
N SER A 419 -0.48 6.51 18.73
CA SER A 419 0.56 7.29 19.40
C SER A 419 0.00 8.09 20.59
N GLY A 420 0.86 8.82 21.28
CA GLY A 420 0.46 9.67 22.42
C GLY A 420 -0.13 11.00 21.98
N ASN A 421 -1.25 11.40 22.60
CA ASN A 421 -1.83 12.73 22.45
C ASN A 421 -1.17 13.75 23.40
N GLY A 422 -1.54 15.03 23.26
CA GLY A 422 -0.98 16.11 24.09
C GLY A 422 -1.30 16.02 25.60
N GLU A 423 -2.25 15.16 25.99
CA GLU A 423 -2.64 14.91 27.39
C GLU A 423 -1.91 13.70 28.00
N GLY A 424 -1.06 13.02 27.21
CA GLY A 424 -0.35 11.81 27.62
C GLY A 424 -1.20 10.53 27.52
N GLY A 425 -2.39 10.60 26.93
CA GLY A 425 -3.22 9.44 26.62
C GLY A 425 -2.86 8.80 25.28
N ILE A 426 -3.28 7.56 25.08
CA ILE A 426 -3.14 6.87 23.79
C ILE A 426 -4.28 7.30 22.88
N ASP A 427 -3.94 7.80 21.69
CA ASP A 427 -4.89 8.20 20.65
C ASP A 427 -4.50 7.59 19.30
N LEU A 428 -5.47 7.57 18.40
CA LEU A 428 -5.34 7.09 17.04
C LEU A 428 -5.22 8.29 16.10
N ALA A 429 -4.51 8.12 15.00
CA ALA A 429 -4.48 9.10 13.93
C ALA A 429 -4.54 8.39 12.59
N ALA A 430 -5.55 8.72 11.78
CA ALA A 430 -5.78 8.10 10.49
C ALA A 430 -5.40 9.01 9.32
N TYR A 431 -4.70 8.44 8.34
CA TYR A 431 -4.17 9.14 7.18
C TYR A 431 -4.35 8.31 5.89
N GLN A 432 -4.32 9.01 4.76
CA GLN A 432 -4.18 8.44 3.42
C GLN A 432 -3.13 9.23 2.66
N MET A 433 -2.35 8.56 1.80
CA MET A 433 -1.48 9.26 0.88
C MET A 433 -2.29 9.83 -0.28
N SER A 434 -1.86 10.98 -0.77
CA SER A 434 -2.44 11.60 -1.95
C SER A 434 -2.18 10.79 -3.21
N THR A 435 -3.02 10.94 -4.23
CA THR A 435 -2.81 10.29 -5.54
C THR A 435 -1.48 10.71 -6.17
N THR A 436 -1.05 11.95 -5.90
CA THR A 436 0.26 12.47 -6.33
C THR A 436 1.41 11.78 -5.59
N ALA A 437 1.27 11.52 -4.28
CA ALA A 437 2.27 10.77 -3.51
C ALA A 437 2.41 9.33 -4.02
N MET A 438 1.28 8.65 -4.26
CA MET A 438 1.26 7.31 -4.86
C MET A 438 1.99 7.30 -6.22
N ALA A 439 1.66 8.23 -7.12
CA ALA A 439 2.30 8.33 -8.43
C ALA A 439 3.79 8.66 -8.37
N MET A 440 4.24 9.50 -7.42
CA MET A 440 5.66 9.79 -7.23
C MET A 440 6.44 8.58 -6.69
N CYS A 441 5.83 7.79 -5.80
CA CYS A 441 6.42 6.53 -5.34
C CYS A 441 6.49 5.50 -6.48
N ASP A 442 5.42 5.35 -7.26
CA ASP A 442 5.37 4.43 -8.40
C ASP A 442 6.38 4.80 -9.51
N ALA A 443 6.59 6.10 -9.74
CA ALA A 443 7.61 6.61 -10.67
C ALA A 443 9.02 6.67 -10.09
N ASP A 444 9.24 6.19 -8.86
CA ASP A 444 10.54 6.14 -8.19
C ASP A 444 11.21 7.53 -8.08
N ILE A 445 10.43 8.58 -7.78
CA ILE A 445 10.87 9.99 -7.75
C ILE A 445 11.35 10.44 -6.35
N ILE A 446 10.77 9.89 -5.29
CA ILE A 446 10.98 10.33 -3.91
C ILE A 446 11.65 9.23 -3.07
N GLU A 447 12.42 9.64 -2.06
CA GLU A 447 12.98 8.75 -1.02
C GLU A 447 12.82 9.32 0.40
N PRO A 448 12.66 8.44 1.40
CA PRO A 448 12.75 8.82 2.80
C PRO A 448 14.07 9.51 3.15
N THR A 449 14.04 10.35 4.18
CA THR A 449 15.23 11.07 4.65
C THR A 449 15.45 10.84 6.14
N VAL A 450 16.61 11.30 6.64
CA VAL A 450 16.93 11.29 8.07
C VAL A 450 16.02 12.25 8.85
N ASP A 451 15.57 13.34 8.23
CA ASP A 451 14.56 14.22 8.82
C ASP A 451 13.16 13.62 8.56
N PRO A 452 12.43 13.18 9.60
CA PRO A 452 11.14 12.53 9.43
C PRO A 452 10.10 13.44 8.76
N GLY A 453 10.18 14.76 8.96
CA GLY A 453 9.23 15.73 8.40
C GLY A 453 9.50 16.12 6.94
N GLN A 454 10.62 15.68 6.37
CA GLN A 454 11.05 16.03 5.01
C GLN A 454 11.24 14.77 4.15
N ILE A 455 10.87 14.88 2.87
CA ILE A 455 11.12 13.85 1.87
C ILE A 455 12.08 14.38 0.81
N ARG A 456 12.98 13.52 0.31
CA ARG A 456 13.98 13.90 -0.68
C ARG A 456 13.54 13.52 -2.08
N VAL A 457 13.82 14.42 -3.01
CA VAL A 457 13.68 14.16 -4.45
C VAL A 457 14.94 13.46 -4.92
N LYS A 458 14.79 12.26 -5.49
CA LYS A 458 15.91 11.48 -6.03
C LYS A 458 16.58 12.24 -7.17
N PRO A 459 17.92 12.15 -7.32
CA PRO A 459 18.60 12.72 -8.48
C PRO A 459 18.15 12.00 -9.76
N ALA A 460 18.08 12.75 -10.87
CA ALA A 460 17.82 12.18 -12.18
C ALA A 460 19.04 11.40 -12.66
N VAL A 461 18.90 10.08 -12.82
CA VAL A 461 19.96 9.17 -13.29
C VAL A 461 19.30 8.19 -14.25
N LYS A 462 19.79 8.04 -15.49
CA LYS A 462 19.19 7.09 -16.45
C LYS A 462 19.19 5.66 -15.83
N PRO A 463 18.06 4.93 -15.81
CA PRO A 463 16.79 5.16 -16.49
C PRO A 463 15.69 5.88 -15.66
N ARG A 464 16.00 6.51 -14.53
CA ARG A 464 15.06 7.33 -13.75
C ARG A 464 14.98 8.75 -14.29
N TYR A 465 13.81 9.14 -14.77
CA TYR A 465 13.51 10.53 -15.12
C TYR A 465 12.82 11.21 -13.94
N VAL A 466 13.29 12.40 -13.58
CA VAL A 466 12.69 13.20 -12.49
C VAL A 466 12.29 14.56 -13.06
N PRO A 467 10.98 14.85 -13.21
CA PRO A 467 10.52 16.16 -13.65
C PRO A 467 10.86 17.25 -12.62
N ASP A 468 10.66 18.50 -12.98
CA ASP A 468 10.69 19.57 -11.99
C ASP A 468 9.49 19.45 -11.05
N ILE A 469 9.75 19.68 -9.76
CA ILE A 469 8.76 19.54 -8.69
C ILE A 469 8.69 20.88 -7.98
N LEU A 470 7.50 21.46 -7.96
CA LEU A 470 7.18 22.72 -7.30
C LEU A 470 6.12 22.44 -6.25
N TYR A 471 6.21 23.03 -5.07
CA TYR A 471 5.11 23.02 -4.10
C TYR A 471 4.60 24.43 -3.85
N LYS A 472 3.28 24.54 -3.67
CA LYS A 472 2.60 25.81 -3.42
C LYS A 472 2.27 25.98 -1.94
N PHE A 473 2.57 27.13 -1.37
CA PHE A 473 2.16 27.50 -0.02
C PHE A 473 1.62 28.93 0.01
N LYS A 474 0.73 29.21 0.96
CA LYS A 474 0.30 30.58 1.24
C LYS A 474 1.30 31.21 2.18
N ASN A 475 1.85 32.35 1.81
CA ASN A 475 2.73 33.13 2.69
C ASN A 475 1.91 33.92 3.73
N GLU A 476 2.60 34.66 4.59
CA GLU A 476 2.02 35.52 5.64
C GLU A 476 1.02 36.55 5.11
N TYR A 477 1.11 36.90 3.82
CA TYR A 477 0.24 37.84 3.14
C TYR A 477 -0.94 37.17 2.44
N GLY A 478 -1.15 35.87 2.63
CA GLY A 478 -2.20 35.08 1.99
C GLY A 478 -1.98 34.80 0.50
N VAL A 479 -0.81 35.16 -0.05
CA VAL A 479 -0.46 34.97 -1.46
C VAL A 479 0.13 33.57 -1.66
N THR A 480 -0.39 32.85 -2.65
CA THR A 480 0.13 31.53 -3.02
C THR A 480 1.44 31.67 -3.80
N VAL A 481 2.55 31.22 -3.19
CA VAL A 481 3.88 31.22 -3.80
C VAL A 481 4.28 29.78 -4.15
N SER A 482 4.97 29.59 -5.28
CA SER A 482 5.54 28.31 -5.69
C SER A 482 7.03 28.26 -5.35
N LYS A 483 7.50 27.20 -4.71
CA LYS A 483 8.92 26.96 -4.40
C LYS A 483 9.39 25.63 -4.97
N ASN A 484 10.66 25.57 -5.36
CA ASN A 484 11.29 24.34 -5.85
C ASN A 484 11.40 23.30 -4.71
N ALA A 485 11.00 22.07 -4.98
CA ALA A 485 11.01 20.97 -4.03
C ALA A 485 12.36 20.22 -3.96
N LYS A 486 13.32 20.55 -4.83
CA LYS A 486 14.68 20.00 -4.77
C LYS A 486 15.52 20.79 -3.74
N PRO A 487 16.31 20.14 -2.86
CA PRO A 487 16.48 18.69 -2.76
C PRO A 487 15.41 17.99 -1.90
N THR A 488 14.75 18.71 -1.00
CA THR A 488 13.74 18.18 -0.08
C THR A 488 12.50 19.08 0.02
N PHE A 489 11.37 18.49 0.39
CA PHE A 489 10.14 19.21 0.69
C PHE A 489 9.34 18.55 1.82
N PRO A 490 8.39 19.28 2.46
CA PRO A 490 7.64 18.76 3.60
C PRO A 490 6.70 17.60 3.23
N VAL A 491 6.64 16.58 4.10
CA VAL A 491 5.78 15.40 3.89
C VAL A 491 4.28 15.71 3.92
N GLU A 492 3.86 16.82 4.53
CA GLU A 492 2.45 17.20 4.69
C GLU A 492 1.69 17.35 3.36
N TYR A 493 2.40 17.67 2.27
CA TYR A 493 1.81 17.75 0.93
C TYR A 493 1.41 16.38 0.35
N LEU A 494 1.94 15.30 0.92
CA LEU A 494 1.66 13.93 0.53
C LEU A 494 0.49 13.33 1.32
N LEU A 495 0.08 13.99 2.41
CA LEU A 495 -0.85 13.45 3.39
C LEU A 495 -2.25 14.02 3.23
N THR A 496 -3.23 13.17 3.48
CA THR A 496 -4.63 13.54 3.65
C THR A 496 -5.13 12.96 4.97
N THR A 497 -5.74 13.80 5.81
CA THR A 497 -6.22 13.37 7.14
C THR A 497 -7.60 12.74 7.05
N VAL A 498 -7.77 11.60 7.72
CA VAL A 498 -9.03 10.87 7.86
C VAL A 498 -9.51 11.01 9.30
N THR A 499 -10.82 11.16 9.52
CA THR A 499 -11.36 11.18 10.89
C THR A 499 -11.44 9.76 11.43
N HIS A 500 -11.39 9.57 12.74
CA HIS A 500 -11.51 8.24 13.35
C HIS A 500 -12.48 8.25 14.52
N GLY A 501 -12.96 7.08 14.91
CA GLY A 501 -13.83 6.95 16.07
C GLY A 501 -14.36 5.53 16.28
N PHE A 502 -15.34 5.46 17.16
CA PHE A 502 -16.11 4.27 17.47
C PHE A 502 -17.59 4.56 17.17
N PRO A 503 -18.39 3.55 16.78
CA PRO A 503 -19.81 3.72 16.58
C PRO A 503 -20.50 4.07 17.91
N ASP A 504 -21.52 4.93 17.85
CA ASP A 504 -22.33 5.30 19.04
C ASP A 504 -23.04 4.07 19.64
N GLN A 505 -23.42 3.12 18.79
CA GLN A 505 -23.95 1.81 19.16
C GLN A 505 -23.10 0.72 18.49
N PRO A 506 -22.25 0.01 19.25
CA PRO A 506 -21.39 -1.03 18.67
C PRO A 506 -22.21 -2.26 18.30
N ASP A 507 -22.16 -2.62 17.02
CA ASP A 507 -22.73 -3.85 16.47
C ASP A 507 -21.65 -4.62 15.68
N PRO A 508 -20.64 -5.18 16.36
CA PRO A 508 -19.55 -5.88 15.69
C PRO A 508 -20.01 -7.21 15.08
N ARG A 509 -19.46 -7.51 13.91
CA ARG A 509 -19.72 -8.77 13.21
C ARG A 509 -19.19 -9.98 13.98
N PHE A 510 -18.12 -9.80 14.75
CA PHE A 510 -17.56 -10.82 15.63
C PHE A 510 -17.85 -10.50 17.09
N ILE A 511 -18.65 -11.34 17.75
CA ILE A 511 -18.97 -11.21 19.18
C ILE A 511 -18.55 -12.51 19.83
N THR A 512 -17.37 -12.50 20.41
CA THR A 512 -16.83 -13.63 21.17
C THR A 512 -16.80 -13.29 22.66
N PRO A 513 -17.38 -14.12 23.54
CA PRO A 513 -17.28 -13.89 24.99
C PRO A 513 -15.85 -14.11 25.52
N GLU A 514 -15.09 -15.00 24.86
CA GLU A 514 -13.69 -15.26 25.17
C GLU A 514 -12.86 -15.10 23.89
N PRO A 515 -12.00 -14.07 23.78
CA PRO A 515 -11.23 -13.82 22.59
C PRO A 515 -10.18 -14.92 22.35
N PHE A 516 -10.07 -15.39 21.11
CA PHE A 516 -9.06 -16.36 20.72
C PHE A 516 -7.64 -15.72 20.71
N PRO A 517 -6.59 -16.46 21.05
CA PRO A 517 -5.22 -15.96 20.97
C PRO A 517 -4.87 -15.44 19.57
N ILE A 518 -4.17 -14.31 19.51
CA ILE A 518 -3.82 -13.66 18.25
C ILE A 518 -2.55 -14.34 17.70
N GLY A 519 -2.59 -14.68 16.41
CA GLY A 519 -1.46 -15.31 15.73
C GLY A 519 -0.20 -14.43 15.73
N ASN A 520 0.96 -15.07 15.51
CA ASN A 520 2.26 -14.41 15.33
C ASN A 520 2.74 -13.57 16.54
N ARG A 521 2.26 -13.86 17.76
CA ARG A 521 2.73 -13.21 19.01
C ARG A 521 3.66 -14.15 19.79
N PRO A 522 4.95 -13.82 19.97
CA PRO A 522 5.89 -14.65 20.72
C PRO A 522 5.46 -14.88 22.17
N THR A 523 4.76 -13.91 22.78
CA THR A 523 4.31 -13.95 24.17
C THR A 523 3.16 -14.93 24.42
N GLN A 524 2.40 -15.31 23.40
CA GLN A 524 1.19 -16.13 23.56
C GLN A 524 1.44 -17.64 23.38
N GLY A 525 2.68 -18.04 23.07
CA GLY A 525 3.03 -19.45 22.87
C GLY A 525 2.29 -20.10 21.68
N HIS A 526 2.45 -21.42 21.52
CA HIS A 526 1.65 -22.18 20.58
C HIS A 526 0.22 -22.36 21.12
N VAL A 527 -0.78 -22.18 20.26
CA VAL A 527 -2.17 -22.50 20.60
C VAL A 527 -2.26 -24.00 20.85
N SER A 528 -2.61 -24.40 22.07
CA SER A 528 -2.82 -25.80 22.41
C SER A 528 -4.11 -26.35 21.81
N GLU A 529 -4.13 -27.64 21.52
CA GLU A 529 -5.32 -28.35 21.01
C GLU A 529 -6.48 -28.24 22.01
N ALA A 530 -6.20 -28.21 23.31
CA ALA A 530 -7.20 -27.97 24.35
C ALA A 530 -7.87 -26.58 24.24
N THR A 531 -7.11 -25.55 23.83
CA THR A 531 -7.66 -24.21 23.57
C THR A 531 -8.58 -24.25 22.35
N LEU A 532 -8.15 -24.92 21.26
CA LEU A 532 -9.00 -25.09 20.07
C LEU A 532 -10.30 -25.83 20.39
N ILE A 533 -10.26 -26.91 21.18
CA ILE A 533 -11.46 -27.65 21.60
C ILE A 533 -12.40 -26.75 22.41
N ARG A 534 -11.86 -25.95 23.34
CA ARG A 534 -12.67 -25.02 24.14
C ARG A 534 -13.43 -24.01 23.27
N HIS A 535 -12.78 -23.47 22.24
CA HIS A 535 -13.39 -22.46 21.36
C HIS A 535 -14.31 -23.06 20.27
N LEU A 536 -13.97 -24.25 19.73
CA LEU A 536 -14.73 -24.89 18.65
C LEU A 536 -15.88 -25.78 19.16
N PHE A 537 -15.69 -26.45 20.29
CA PHE A 537 -16.61 -27.47 20.83
C PHE A 537 -16.93 -27.27 22.32
N PRO A 538 -17.50 -26.12 22.72
CA PRO A 538 -17.83 -25.86 24.13
C PRO A 538 -18.77 -26.89 24.75
N LYS A 539 -19.69 -27.44 23.95
CA LYS A 539 -20.63 -28.48 24.38
C LYS A 539 -19.95 -29.79 24.79
N SER A 540 -18.72 -30.07 24.32
CA SER A 540 -18.02 -31.31 24.65
C SER A 540 -17.36 -31.27 26.05
N LEU A 541 -17.33 -30.12 26.71
CA LEU A 541 -16.80 -29.91 28.06
C LEU A 541 -17.89 -29.68 29.11
N ALA A 542 -19.11 -29.36 28.70
CA ALA A 542 -20.26 -29.23 29.58
C ALA A 542 -20.88 -30.61 29.84
N THR A 543 -20.75 -31.09 31.07
CA THR A 543 -21.44 -32.27 31.58
C THR A 543 -22.94 -32.21 31.31
N ASP A 544 -23.50 -33.34 30.87
CA ASP A 544 -24.93 -33.66 30.64
C ASP A 544 -25.93 -32.79 31.43
N ASP A 545 -26.35 -31.64 30.87
CA ASP A 545 -27.55 -30.95 31.33
C ASP A 545 -28.54 -30.81 30.16
N THR A 546 -29.41 -31.80 30.09
CA THR A 546 -30.44 -32.01 29.07
C THR A 546 -31.66 -31.13 29.37
N SER A 547 -31.58 -29.81 29.12
CA SER A 547 -32.78 -28.95 29.26
C SER A 547 -32.81 -27.65 28.42
N SER A 548 -32.30 -27.67 27.18
CA SER A 548 -32.71 -26.66 26.19
C SER A 548 -32.80 -27.21 24.76
N PRO A 549 -33.98 -27.13 24.08
CA PRO A 549 -34.22 -27.82 22.81
C PRO A 549 -33.80 -27.01 21.58
N VAL A 550 -33.12 -25.87 21.74
CA VAL A 550 -32.53 -25.12 20.63
C VAL A 550 -31.04 -24.95 20.95
N ALA A 551 -30.19 -25.60 20.18
CA ALA A 551 -28.75 -25.42 20.25
C ALA A 551 -28.43 -23.95 19.99
N ALA A 552 -28.21 -23.16 21.05
CA ALA A 552 -27.66 -21.82 20.91
C ALA A 552 -26.34 -21.95 20.13
N VAL A 553 -26.16 -21.12 19.10
CA VAL A 553 -24.87 -21.04 18.39
C VAL A 553 -23.85 -20.61 19.43
N PRO A 554 -22.74 -21.34 19.61
CA PRO A 554 -21.72 -20.90 20.54
C PRO A 554 -21.14 -19.58 20.04
N GLY A 555 -21.36 -18.49 20.78
CA GLY A 555 -20.76 -17.17 20.47
C GLY A 555 -19.23 -17.24 20.37
N GLN A 556 -18.62 -18.28 20.93
CA GLN A 556 -17.19 -18.58 20.84
C GLN A 556 -16.70 -18.88 19.41
N LEU A 557 -17.59 -19.26 18.49
CA LEU A 557 -17.24 -19.46 17.07
C LEU A 557 -17.12 -18.14 16.29
N SER A 558 -17.64 -17.04 16.86
CA SER A 558 -17.68 -15.72 16.24
C SER A 558 -16.37 -14.96 16.51
N ASP A 559 -15.21 -15.53 16.19
CA ASP A 559 -13.88 -14.90 16.30
C ASP A 559 -13.09 -15.06 15.00
N PHE A 560 -12.59 -13.95 14.44
CA PHE A 560 -11.86 -13.96 13.18
C PHE A 560 -10.49 -14.67 13.26
N HIS A 561 -9.79 -14.56 14.39
CA HIS A 561 -8.52 -15.25 14.60
C HIS A 561 -8.69 -16.76 14.70
N LEU A 562 -9.81 -17.21 15.28
CA LEU A 562 -10.18 -18.63 15.28
C LEU A 562 -10.43 -19.14 13.86
N LEU A 563 -11.22 -18.40 13.06
CA LEU A 563 -11.52 -18.78 11.67
C LEU A 563 -10.26 -18.91 10.82
N THR A 564 -9.37 -17.92 10.91
CA THR A 564 -8.09 -17.93 10.18
C THR A 564 -7.18 -19.07 10.64
N HIS A 565 -7.16 -19.38 11.94
CA HIS A 565 -6.41 -20.53 12.45
C HIS A 565 -6.96 -21.86 11.92
N VAL A 566 -8.29 -22.07 11.94
CA VAL A 566 -8.93 -23.27 11.40
C VAL A 566 -8.69 -23.41 9.90
N ALA A 567 -8.72 -22.30 9.15
CA ALA A 567 -8.44 -22.29 7.72
C ALA A 567 -7.00 -22.76 7.42
N ASN A 568 -6.03 -22.32 8.22
CA ASN A 568 -4.62 -22.72 8.11
C ASN A 568 -4.36 -24.20 8.45
N LEU A 569 -5.26 -24.88 9.17
CA LEU A 569 -5.15 -26.32 9.39
C LEU A 569 -5.46 -27.13 8.12
N HIS A 570 -6.13 -26.52 7.13
CA HIS A 570 -6.53 -27.16 5.87
C HIS A 570 -7.35 -28.46 6.04
N LEU A 571 -8.04 -28.61 7.17
CA LEU A 571 -8.87 -29.78 7.48
C LEU A 571 -10.31 -29.67 6.94
N LEU A 572 -10.82 -28.45 6.77
CA LEU A 572 -12.16 -28.20 6.24
C LEU A 572 -12.14 -27.90 4.75
N GLY A 573 -13.10 -28.45 4.02
CA GLY A 573 -13.32 -28.12 2.61
C GLY A 573 -13.72 -26.66 2.38
N LYS A 574 -13.67 -26.20 1.12
CA LYS A 574 -14.04 -24.81 0.78
C LYS A 574 -15.47 -24.46 1.18
N ASP A 575 -16.41 -25.37 0.95
CA ASP A 575 -17.83 -25.18 1.27
C ASP A 575 -18.10 -25.21 2.78
N GLU A 576 -17.38 -26.07 3.51
CA GLU A 576 -17.47 -26.18 4.97
C GLU A 576 -16.89 -24.93 5.65
N LEU A 577 -15.78 -24.41 5.15
CA LEU A 577 -15.20 -23.16 5.63
C LEU A 577 -16.14 -21.97 5.35
N ALA A 578 -16.79 -21.95 4.19
CA ALA A 578 -17.80 -20.93 3.87
C ALA A 578 -19.04 -21.03 4.78
N LEU A 579 -19.45 -22.23 5.17
CA LEU A 579 -20.50 -22.45 6.17
C LEU A 579 -20.06 -21.94 7.55
N LEU A 580 -18.83 -22.28 7.98
CA LEU A 580 -18.27 -21.82 9.25
C LEU A 580 -18.18 -20.28 9.33
N ALA A 581 -17.67 -19.64 8.27
CA ALA A 581 -17.62 -18.18 8.16
C ALA A 581 -19.02 -17.54 8.24
N ARG A 582 -20.03 -18.17 7.64
CA ARG A 582 -21.42 -17.70 7.72
C ARG A 582 -21.99 -17.85 9.11
N VAL A 583 -21.77 -18.99 9.78
CA VAL A 583 -22.17 -19.19 11.19
C VAL A 583 -21.53 -18.14 12.09
N ALA A 584 -20.24 -17.88 11.92
CA ALA A 584 -19.51 -16.92 12.73
C ALA A 584 -20.01 -15.47 12.58
N THR A 585 -20.56 -15.12 11.41
CA THR A 585 -21.03 -13.76 11.09
C THR A 585 -22.54 -13.57 11.33
N THR A 586 -23.38 -14.53 10.95
CA THR A 586 -24.86 -14.42 11.09
C THR A 586 -25.38 -14.98 12.41
N ARG A 587 -24.63 -15.90 13.03
CA ARG A 587 -25.01 -16.60 14.28
C ARG A 587 -26.36 -17.32 14.17
N ASP A 588 -26.68 -17.80 12.97
CA ASP A 588 -27.93 -18.51 12.68
C ASP A 588 -27.86 -19.99 13.16
N PRO A 589 -28.77 -20.44 14.05
CA PRO A 589 -28.79 -21.81 14.55
C PRO A 589 -29.05 -22.87 13.46
N VAL A 590 -29.77 -22.51 12.39
CA VAL A 590 -30.06 -23.46 11.29
C VAL A 590 -28.79 -23.75 10.49
N THR A 591 -28.05 -22.70 10.12
CA THR A 591 -26.75 -22.82 9.45
C THR A 591 -25.74 -23.57 10.32
N TYR A 592 -25.77 -23.37 11.64
CA TYR A 592 -24.89 -24.10 12.56
C TYR A 592 -25.20 -25.61 12.62
N ALA A 593 -26.47 -26.00 12.66
CA ALA A 593 -26.86 -27.42 12.61
C ALA A 593 -26.42 -28.09 11.30
N GLN A 594 -26.43 -27.36 10.18
CA GLN A 594 -25.89 -27.86 8.91
C GLN A 594 -24.37 -28.09 8.99
N LEU A 595 -23.62 -27.18 9.61
CA LEU A 595 -22.18 -27.33 9.83
C LEU A 595 -21.87 -28.55 10.72
N GLU A 596 -22.59 -28.74 11.83
CA GLU A 596 -22.42 -29.91 12.71
C GLU A 596 -22.65 -31.25 11.99
N ALA A 597 -23.51 -31.27 10.97
CA ALA A 597 -23.80 -32.44 10.16
C ALA A 597 -22.74 -32.73 9.08
N THR A 598 -21.82 -31.80 8.80
CA THR A 598 -20.78 -32.01 7.78
C THR A 598 -19.70 -33.00 8.24
N SER A 599 -19.20 -33.80 7.31
CA SER A 599 -18.15 -34.78 7.59
C SER A 599 -16.83 -34.14 8.01
N GLY A 600 -16.44 -33.00 7.43
CA GLY A 600 -15.20 -32.31 7.79
C GLY A 600 -15.23 -31.76 9.21
N TRP A 601 -16.36 -31.24 9.67
CA TRP A 601 -16.54 -30.78 11.06
C TRP A 601 -16.44 -31.94 12.06
N GLN A 602 -17.04 -33.09 11.76
CA GLN A 602 -16.96 -34.29 12.59
C GLN A 602 -15.54 -34.88 12.64
N ASN A 603 -14.84 -34.87 11.50
CA ASN A 603 -13.45 -35.30 11.42
C ASN A 603 -12.54 -34.38 12.25
N LEU A 604 -12.71 -33.06 12.12
CA LEU A 604 -11.99 -32.07 12.92
C LEU A 604 -12.21 -32.29 14.43
N ALA A 605 -13.46 -32.50 14.84
CA ALA A 605 -13.81 -32.79 16.23
C ALA A 605 -13.12 -34.06 16.76
N THR A 606 -13.08 -35.10 15.93
CA THR A 606 -12.48 -36.39 16.29
C THR A 606 -10.96 -36.30 16.41
N LEU A 607 -10.30 -35.67 15.43
CA LEU A 607 -8.85 -35.44 15.44
C LEU A 607 -8.39 -34.63 16.64
N LEU A 608 -9.09 -33.54 16.96
CA LEU A 608 -8.74 -32.70 18.10
C LEU A 608 -8.93 -33.45 19.42
N ARG A 609 -9.99 -34.25 19.56
CA ARG A 609 -10.22 -35.06 20.76
C ARG A 609 -9.16 -36.14 20.95
N GLU A 610 -8.72 -36.81 19.89
CA GLU A 610 -7.63 -37.77 19.94
C GLU A 610 -6.29 -37.12 20.32
N ALA A 611 -6.00 -35.95 19.75
CA ALA A 611 -4.80 -35.18 20.07
C ALA A 611 -4.79 -34.70 21.55
N ALA A 612 -5.94 -34.28 22.08
CA ALA A 612 -6.08 -33.90 23.48
C ALA A 612 -6.12 -35.11 24.45
N GLY A 613 -6.49 -36.29 23.95
CA GLY A 613 -6.66 -37.53 24.70
C GLY A 613 -5.39 -38.37 24.90
N THR A 614 -4.23 -37.93 24.41
CA THR A 614 -2.94 -38.55 24.72
C THR A 614 -2.32 -37.87 25.95
N PRO A 615 -2.52 -38.40 27.17
CA PRO A 615 -1.67 -38.01 28.27
C PRO A 615 -0.24 -38.45 27.94
N SER A 616 0.72 -37.56 28.09
CA SER A 616 2.15 -37.90 28.24
C SER A 616 2.35 -38.69 29.53
N GLY A 617 1.82 -39.91 29.58
CA GLY A 617 1.94 -40.86 30.67
C GLY A 617 2.77 -42.02 30.17
N GLY A 618 4.09 -41.92 30.29
CA GLY A 618 5.01 -43.05 30.14
C GLY A 618 4.78 -44.06 31.28
N GLY A 619 3.69 -44.80 31.21
CA GLY A 619 3.40 -45.97 32.03
C GLY A 619 3.62 -47.22 31.18
N ALA A 620 4.81 -47.79 31.30
CA ALA A 620 5.16 -49.07 30.70
C ALA A 620 4.14 -50.16 31.09
N ARG A 621 3.57 -50.84 30.09
CA ARG A 621 3.11 -52.22 30.24
C ARG A 621 3.65 -53.06 29.10
N ASP A 622 4.52 -53.94 29.55
CA ASP A 622 5.28 -54.98 28.88
C ASP A 622 4.39 -56.07 28.27
N GLY A 623 4.94 -56.72 27.24
CA GLY A 623 4.32 -57.81 26.49
C GLY A 623 5.24 -58.37 25.38
N GLY A 624 6.45 -58.81 25.75
CA GLY A 624 7.35 -59.87 25.19
C GLY A 624 7.35 -60.17 23.68
N GLY A 625 8.46 -60.38 22.95
CA GLY A 625 9.82 -60.91 23.14
C GLY A 625 10.38 -61.11 21.69
N ALA A 626 11.65 -61.29 21.36
CA ALA A 626 12.83 -61.84 22.02
C ALA A 626 14.14 -61.43 21.26
N GLU A 627 15.29 -61.68 21.91
CA GLU A 627 16.70 -61.66 21.44
C GLU A 627 17.35 -60.25 21.23
N SER A 628 18.56 -59.90 21.68
CA SER A 628 19.77 -60.65 22.09
C SER A 628 20.71 -59.76 22.95
N GLU A 629 21.44 -60.39 23.87
CA GLU A 629 22.37 -59.86 24.89
C GLU A 629 23.61 -59.09 24.37
N PHE A 630 24.11 -58.07 25.10
CA PHE A 630 25.38 -58.10 25.88
C PHE A 630 25.80 -56.73 26.46
N ALA A 631 26.39 -56.79 27.68
CA ALA A 631 27.11 -55.76 28.47
C ALA A 631 26.24 -54.80 29.32
N LYS A 632 25.83 -55.19 30.53
CA LYS A 632 26.57 -55.11 31.83
C LYS A 632 26.96 -53.67 32.18
N SER A 633 26.56 -53.10 33.32
CA SER A 633 26.64 -53.69 34.66
C SER A 633 25.75 -53.00 35.71
N ALA A 634 25.01 -53.84 36.46
CA ALA A 634 24.83 -53.90 37.92
C ALA A 634 24.62 -52.57 38.68
N ALA A 635 23.48 -52.23 39.31
CA ALA A 635 22.51 -53.01 40.09
C ALA A 635 23.14 -53.86 41.19
N GLU A 636 22.96 -53.43 42.44
CA GLU A 636 22.41 -54.22 43.55
C GLU A 636 22.00 -53.20 44.65
N ALA A 637 20.70 -53.05 44.94
CA ALA A 637 19.89 -53.91 45.81
C ALA A 637 20.26 -53.73 47.30
N ALA A 638 19.33 -53.62 48.25
CA ALA A 638 17.89 -53.53 48.22
C ALA A 638 17.44 -53.09 49.62
N ALA A 639 16.35 -52.32 49.62
CA ALA A 639 15.23 -52.37 50.55
C ALA A 639 15.50 -52.46 52.07
N THR A 640 15.05 -51.43 52.79
CA THR A 640 14.18 -51.67 53.95
C THR A 640 13.34 -50.44 54.27
N SER A 641 12.02 -50.63 54.19
CA SER A 641 10.98 -50.11 55.09
C SER A 641 10.90 -48.62 55.47
N GLY A 642 9.69 -48.08 55.36
CA GLY A 642 9.13 -47.14 56.35
C GLY A 642 8.93 -45.73 55.83
N GLY A 643 7.70 -45.23 55.97
CA GLY A 643 7.28 -43.92 55.46
C GLY A 643 7.90 -42.71 56.17
N GLY A 644 7.74 -41.55 55.53
CA GLY A 644 8.05 -40.23 56.07
C GLY A 644 8.11 -39.19 54.95
N GLY A 645 7.23 -38.19 54.99
CA GLY A 645 7.26 -37.07 54.04
C GLY A 645 8.51 -36.21 54.20
N PHE A 646 8.93 -35.53 53.13
CA PHE A 646 9.99 -34.52 53.18
C PHE A 646 9.66 -33.30 52.31
N ASP A 647 9.35 -32.23 53.03
CA ASP A 647 9.82 -30.84 52.92
C ASP A 647 10.36 -30.32 51.58
N ARG A 648 9.71 -29.27 51.05
CA ARG A 648 10.31 -28.36 50.06
C ARG A 648 11.21 -27.39 50.81
N GLY A 649 12.53 -27.51 50.65
CA GLY A 649 13.49 -26.56 51.23
C GLY A 649 13.28 -25.14 50.68
N GLU A 650 13.41 -24.13 51.55
CA GLU A 650 13.33 -22.71 51.18
C GLU A 650 14.53 -22.27 50.34
N ASP A 651 14.24 -21.53 49.26
CA ASP A 651 15.24 -20.85 48.42
C ASP A 651 16.06 -19.83 49.23
N TRP A 652 17.33 -19.63 48.87
CA TRP A 652 18.24 -18.75 49.59
C TRP A 652 18.73 -17.58 48.73
N ILE A 653 18.91 -16.42 49.35
CA ILE A 653 19.34 -15.19 48.66
C ILE A 653 20.86 -15.06 48.77
N CYS A 654 21.54 -14.88 47.63
CA CYS A 654 22.97 -14.63 47.60
C CYS A 654 23.29 -13.29 48.27
N ARG A 655 24.19 -13.29 49.27
CA ARG A 655 24.58 -12.07 50.00
C ARG A 655 25.38 -11.07 49.15
N HIS A 656 26.00 -11.54 48.08
CA HIS A 656 26.83 -10.71 47.20
C HIS A 656 26.04 -10.03 46.09
N CYS A 657 25.19 -10.76 45.36
CA CYS A 657 24.46 -10.23 44.21
C CYS A 657 22.93 -10.19 44.39
N THR A 658 22.41 -10.58 45.55
CA THR A 658 20.98 -10.59 45.91
C THR A 658 20.08 -11.50 45.07
N TYR A 659 20.65 -12.36 44.24
CA TYR A 659 19.90 -13.33 43.44
C TYR A 659 19.32 -14.45 44.31
N HIS A 660 18.10 -14.89 44.00
CA HIS A 660 17.40 -15.98 44.68
C HIS A 660 17.81 -17.32 44.06
N ASN A 661 18.43 -18.20 44.85
CA ASN A 661 18.90 -19.50 44.41
C ASN A 661 18.06 -20.61 45.03
N PRO A 662 17.73 -21.67 44.27
CA PRO A 662 17.08 -22.87 44.79
C PRO A 662 17.83 -23.46 45.99
N SER A 663 17.09 -24.02 46.96
CA SER A 663 17.67 -24.61 48.18
C SER A 663 18.70 -25.72 47.92
N MET A 664 18.66 -26.33 46.73
CA MET A 664 19.53 -27.43 46.29
C MET A 664 20.90 -26.99 45.79
N LEU A 665 21.10 -25.69 45.51
CA LEU A 665 22.37 -25.16 45.02
C LEU A 665 23.22 -24.64 46.18
N SER A 666 24.48 -25.10 46.25
CA SER A 666 25.48 -24.63 47.21
C SER A 666 26.24 -23.39 46.75
N GLU A 667 26.09 -23.00 45.49
CA GLU A 667 26.73 -21.84 44.86
C GLU A 667 25.67 -21.01 44.14
N CYS A 668 25.88 -19.70 44.06
CA CYS A 668 24.93 -18.81 43.39
C CYS A 668 25.03 -18.95 41.87
N GLU A 669 23.90 -19.12 41.16
CA GLU A 669 23.90 -19.25 39.69
C GLU A 669 24.47 -18.03 38.97
N MET A 670 24.24 -16.83 39.52
CA MET A 670 24.62 -15.59 38.84
C MET A 670 26.07 -15.17 39.05
N CYS A 671 26.66 -15.47 40.20
CA CYS A 671 28.03 -15.05 40.52
C CYS A 671 28.98 -16.19 40.86
N LEU A 672 28.48 -17.43 40.89
CA LEU A 672 29.23 -18.67 41.17
C LEU A 672 29.96 -18.67 42.52
N LEU A 673 29.53 -17.80 43.45
CA LEU A 673 30.07 -17.76 44.80
C LEU A 673 29.33 -18.74 45.72
N PRO A 674 30.04 -19.40 46.67
CA PRO A 674 29.43 -20.31 47.62
C PRO A 674 28.41 -19.61 48.53
N ARG A 675 27.41 -20.36 49.00
CA ARG A 675 26.35 -19.87 49.90
C ARG A 675 26.86 -19.24 51.20
N ASP A 676 28.02 -19.70 51.68
CA ASP A 676 28.59 -19.34 52.98
C ASP A 676 29.68 -18.24 52.93
N GLN A 677 29.86 -17.56 51.77
CA GLN A 677 30.80 -16.44 51.63
C GLN A 677 30.11 -15.09 51.43
#